data_AF-A0A1F9ZUD8-F1
#
_entry.id   AF-A0A1F9ZUD8-F1
#
_cell.length_a   1.000
_cell.length_b   1.000
_cell.length_c   1.000
_cell.angle_alpha   90.00
_cell.angle_beta   90.00
_cell.angle_gamma   90.00
#
_symmetry.space_group_name_H-M   'P 1'
#
loop_
_entity.id
_entity.type
_entity.pdbx_description
1 polymer ?
#
loop_
_entity_poly.entity_id
_entity_poly.type
_entity_poly.pdbx_seq_one_letter_code
_entity_poly.pdbx_strand_id
1 'polypeptide(L)'
;MSIIPSNSSAHSMDHGAIMITGNSDFTAANGVTGGSGTESDPFIIEGWDIVFETGTGIIVSSTTSHLVIRNVHVVGLSWHATGGIVLTNSENITIEGATVDIAARTWGMDALLVDGCKNILVTNCSLDPRSDQPIDVRNSQNVTFEYCFIGPQGFGGIALTSTSGFVIKGNTFYGRGLRLDDSDNGLVIENDFWWCYEPVYFTNSHDVNCYHNSYFSYEDSAIWTVEMCYSMSFTNGYPSGGNFYEWNNATDHKSGPGQDLPGSDGIADDPYQVDQQTDPYPLMSRYVALKHLGDYIEVYPWWTLVFVQEPMDVIAIPVDMYGLDRVAALSWSCDRSDCTIEEVSADPARIHFTADAGGLFEVSVTDGNFTTSLAIKADLGLSAIEISPASTSVAFGDTIQFSAIGYNLYGPVQVDPVWSVGDPNDINQTGFFAAIYYPASNIRSATDIDSYTETVYASQEIVTGSTTVQIILDGVSDQDSDAMPDWWELKYGLGSFDPSDAPEDPDADGLPNLNEYLNGTSPNAAKSDSDLMVDGWEVAHGLDPLNGSDGILDADSDGLINNYEYVCASDPNDPDTDSDGMTDGFEYNNTLNVTDPSDAVLDRDLDGLTNFEEFVLGTNPRSGDTDSDAMPDLWEISNDLDPRNYSDKYLDKDGDLLMNYVEFAWGTDPSNPDTDGDGLPDGIEQIPWLSPLDPSDASYDNDSDGLSNLEEYNLGTSIWLNDTDSDSMPDGWEVAKGFDPTNSTDASQDPDNDLAYNWYEYEKGTDPHDNDTDSDTVLDGVEAIYGMDPLDPEDAWLDWDGDSIVNANEILRGTDLGDSDTDDDQLGDGFEILFTMTDPTAWDSDGDGLGDSVEFLLSHGYTGELVAIPDGWLGISITCGNYTIQARTNSSVMEGGYDKETKKLTLRVGGPDGTFGALDLIVPKSLCAESDISLMLDDAQLNFTLTQNETHYIIHAEYAHSSHMVVAQFLASANPEEPSDDDDGLGAYAIYIGGAVAAILIVAAAIVLIMRKRKPA
;
A
#
# COMPACT_ATOMS: atom_id res chain seq x y z
N MET A 1 -22.16 8.60 3.35
CA MET A 1 -22.46 9.90 2.71
C MET A 1 -21.28 10.20 1.80
N SER A 2 -21.57 10.65 0.58
CA SER A 2 -20.63 10.72 -0.54
C SER A 2 -19.58 11.84 -0.36
N ILE A 3 -18.30 11.52 -0.49
CA ILE A 3 -17.27 12.49 -0.89
C ILE A 3 -16.47 11.82 -2.01
N ILE A 4 -16.72 12.27 -3.24
CA ILE A 4 -15.85 12.03 -4.39
C ILE A 4 -15.30 13.42 -4.69
N PRO A 5 -13.97 13.62 -4.82
CA PRO A 5 -13.44 14.88 -5.32
C PRO A 5 -13.88 15.00 -6.78
N SER A 6 -14.85 15.88 -7.04
CA SER A 6 -15.18 16.32 -8.38
C SER A 6 -14.09 17.28 -8.83
N ASN A 7 -13.07 16.78 -9.52
CA ASN A 7 -12.23 17.63 -10.36
C ASN A 7 -13.08 18.11 -11.54
N SER A 8 -13.75 19.25 -11.36
CA SER A 8 -14.40 19.98 -12.44
C SER A 8 -13.88 21.41 -12.45
N SER A 9 -12.68 21.61 -13.00
CA SER A 9 -12.23 22.92 -13.47
C SER A 9 -10.91 22.81 -14.26
N ALA A 10 -11.02 22.58 -15.58
CA ALA A 10 -10.15 23.15 -16.63
C ALA A 10 -10.45 22.55 -18.03
N HIS A 11 -11.72 22.53 -18.46
CA HIS A 11 -12.04 22.24 -19.86
C HIS A 11 -12.74 23.47 -20.44
N SER A 12 -12.02 24.22 -21.27
CA SER A 12 -12.44 25.54 -21.75
C SER A 12 -13.35 25.47 -23.00
N MET A 13 -13.68 24.28 -23.52
CA MET A 13 -14.43 24.16 -24.77
C MET A 13 -15.38 22.95 -24.79
N ASP A 14 -16.69 23.19 -24.96
CA ASP A 14 -17.71 22.16 -25.16
C ASP A 14 -17.65 21.59 -26.58
N HIS A 15 -17.78 20.26 -26.73
CA HIS A 15 -17.97 19.60 -28.02
C HIS A 15 -19.05 18.50 -27.95
N GLY A 16 -19.74 18.27 -29.07
CA GLY A 16 -20.63 17.11 -29.21
C GLY A 16 -19.85 15.79 -29.37
N ALA A 17 -20.56 14.69 -29.59
CA ALA A 17 -19.90 13.41 -29.90
C ALA A 17 -18.98 13.54 -31.14
N ILE A 18 -17.76 13.02 -31.04
CA ILE A 18 -16.76 13.04 -32.11
C ILE A 18 -16.81 11.70 -32.85
N MET A 19 -16.83 11.76 -34.18
CA MET A 19 -16.88 10.57 -35.02
C MET A 19 -15.87 10.67 -36.17
N ILE A 20 -14.84 9.84 -36.09
CA ILE A 20 -13.82 9.63 -37.12
C ILE A 20 -14.02 8.23 -37.71
N THR A 21 -14.49 8.14 -38.96
CA THR A 21 -14.70 6.85 -39.66
C THR A 21 -13.67 6.57 -40.75
N GLY A 22 -12.64 7.42 -40.83
CA GLY A 22 -11.48 7.29 -41.68
C GLY A 22 -10.72 8.61 -41.76
N ASN A 23 -9.58 8.62 -42.47
CA ASN A 23 -8.66 9.76 -42.48
C ASN A 23 -9.28 11.08 -43.01
N SER A 24 -10.34 11.01 -43.81
CA SER A 24 -11.02 12.22 -44.32
C SER A 24 -11.80 12.98 -43.25
N ASP A 25 -12.09 12.33 -42.13
CA ASP A 25 -12.93 12.88 -41.09
C ASP A 25 -12.12 13.66 -40.05
N PHE A 26 -10.78 13.63 -40.11
CA PHE A 26 -9.91 14.48 -39.29
C PHE A 26 -10.04 15.95 -39.73
N THR A 27 -11.02 16.62 -39.15
CA THR A 27 -11.36 18.01 -39.44
C THR A 27 -11.67 18.73 -38.14
N ALA A 28 -11.54 20.06 -38.14
CA ALA A 28 -11.88 20.88 -36.98
C ALA A 28 -13.34 20.69 -36.51
N ALA A 29 -14.25 20.32 -37.43
CA ALA A 29 -15.65 20.03 -37.09
C ALA A 29 -15.84 18.71 -36.32
N ASN A 30 -14.84 17.82 -36.36
CA ASN A 30 -14.80 16.57 -35.61
C ASN A 30 -13.75 16.66 -34.48
N GLY A 31 -13.60 17.84 -33.86
CA GLY A 31 -12.78 18.05 -32.67
C GLY A 31 -11.26 18.03 -32.89
N VAL A 32 -10.78 18.01 -34.14
CA VAL A 32 -9.33 18.08 -34.41
C VAL A 32 -8.83 19.50 -34.21
N THR A 33 -7.93 19.72 -33.26
CA THR A 33 -7.34 21.02 -32.92
C THR A 33 -6.02 21.28 -33.64
N GLY A 34 -5.32 20.23 -34.09
CA GLY A 34 -4.04 20.38 -34.76
C GLY A 34 -3.51 19.12 -35.45
N GLY A 35 -2.38 19.29 -36.13
CA GLY A 35 -1.56 18.24 -36.71
C GLY A 35 -1.99 17.68 -38.06
N SER A 36 -1.12 16.85 -38.65
CA SER A 36 -1.27 16.30 -40.01
C SER A 36 -1.47 14.78 -40.07
N GLY A 37 -1.42 14.09 -38.93
CA GLY A 37 -1.60 12.63 -38.83
C GLY A 37 -0.33 11.81 -39.09
N THR A 38 0.84 12.47 -39.11
CA THR A 38 2.15 11.81 -39.23
C THR A 38 2.74 11.52 -37.86
N GLU A 39 3.73 10.63 -37.76
CA GLU A 39 4.38 10.29 -36.48
C GLU A 39 4.98 11.51 -35.76
N SER A 40 5.61 12.42 -36.51
CA SER A 40 6.18 13.66 -35.98
C SER A 40 5.17 14.79 -35.76
N ASP A 41 3.95 14.63 -36.27
CA ASP A 41 2.90 15.65 -36.25
C ASP A 41 1.52 14.94 -36.30
N PRO A 42 1.14 14.25 -35.20
CA PRO A 42 -0.09 13.47 -35.13
C PRO A 42 -1.31 14.38 -35.18
N PHE A 43 -2.46 13.87 -35.62
CA PHE A 43 -3.72 14.58 -35.39
C PHE A 43 -3.95 14.75 -33.90
N ILE A 44 -4.44 15.92 -33.49
CA ILE A 44 -4.67 16.25 -32.08
C ILE A 44 -6.16 16.47 -31.86
N ILE A 45 -6.72 15.77 -30.88
CA ILE A 45 -8.03 16.06 -30.28
C ILE A 45 -7.76 16.38 -28.82
N GLU A 46 -7.90 17.65 -28.42
CA GLU A 46 -7.51 18.07 -27.07
C GLU A 46 -8.50 19.02 -26.39
N GLY A 47 -8.56 18.95 -25.05
CA GLY A 47 -9.18 19.98 -24.22
C GLY A 47 -10.71 20.05 -24.27
N TRP A 48 -11.37 19.06 -24.89
CA TRP A 48 -12.82 19.06 -25.08
C TRP A 48 -13.59 18.45 -23.90
N ASP A 49 -14.67 19.12 -23.50
CA ASP A 49 -15.77 18.55 -22.72
C ASP A 49 -16.81 17.93 -23.67
N ILE A 50 -16.98 16.61 -23.62
CA ILE A 50 -17.86 15.84 -24.52
C ILE A 50 -18.99 15.22 -23.72
N VAL A 51 -20.12 15.93 -23.67
CA VAL A 51 -21.30 15.51 -22.91
C VAL A 51 -22.40 15.01 -23.85
N PHE A 52 -22.89 13.78 -23.65
CA PHE A 52 -23.86 13.16 -24.56
C PHE A 52 -24.94 12.33 -23.85
N GLU A 53 -26.15 12.31 -24.42
CA GLU A 53 -27.28 11.54 -23.89
C GLU A 53 -27.48 10.18 -24.57
N THR A 54 -27.11 10.04 -25.85
CA THR A 54 -27.29 8.80 -26.63
C THR A 54 -26.10 8.54 -27.53
N GLY A 55 -25.73 7.28 -27.76
CA GLY A 55 -24.60 6.93 -28.64
C GLY A 55 -23.26 6.97 -27.90
N THR A 56 -22.15 7.13 -28.60
CA THR A 56 -20.79 7.08 -28.03
C THR A 56 -20.14 8.46 -28.06
N GLY A 57 -19.33 8.78 -27.05
CA GLY A 57 -18.65 10.07 -26.94
C GLY A 57 -17.63 10.31 -28.05
N ILE A 58 -16.61 9.45 -28.14
CA ILE A 58 -15.60 9.50 -29.22
C ILE A 58 -15.58 8.16 -29.94
N ILE A 59 -15.73 8.18 -31.26
CA ILE A 59 -15.53 7.01 -32.12
C ILE A 59 -14.36 7.30 -33.07
N VAL A 60 -13.36 6.42 -33.07
CA VAL A 60 -12.30 6.39 -34.08
C VAL A 60 -12.28 5.03 -34.73
N SER A 61 -12.39 5.01 -36.06
CA SER A 61 -12.42 3.77 -36.81
C SER A 61 -11.71 3.86 -38.14
N SER A 62 -11.11 2.74 -38.55
CA SER A 62 -10.48 2.55 -39.87
C SER A 62 -9.41 3.59 -40.22
N THR A 63 -8.53 3.91 -39.27
CA THR A 63 -7.41 4.84 -39.50
C THR A 63 -6.06 4.21 -39.16
N THR A 64 -5.03 4.57 -39.93
CA THR A 64 -3.62 4.27 -39.61
C THR A 64 -2.81 5.54 -39.35
N SER A 65 -3.49 6.70 -39.28
CA SER A 65 -2.83 7.98 -39.03
C SER A 65 -2.52 8.10 -37.54
N HIS A 66 -1.42 8.77 -37.20
CA HIS A 66 -1.10 9.01 -35.80
C HIS A 66 -2.10 9.99 -35.20
N LEU A 67 -2.65 9.66 -34.04
CA LEU A 67 -3.65 10.47 -33.33
C LEU A 67 -3.30 10.54 -31.85
N VAL A 68 -3.40 11.74 -31.28
CA VAL A 68 -3.34 11.99 -29.85
C VAL A 68 -4.69 12.54 -29.40
N ILE A 69 -5.35 11.84 -28.49
CA ILE A 69 -6.55 12.28 -27.77
C ILE A 69 -6.07 12.67 -26.38
N ARG A 70 -6.09 13.95 -26.03
CA ARG A 70 -5.51 14.39 -24.76
C ARG A 70 -6.35 15.37 -23.96
N ASN A 71 -6.32 15.25 -22.63
CA ASN A 71 -6.99 16.19 -21.73
C ASN A 71 -8.47 16.41 -22.11
N VAL A 72 -9.15 15.34 -22.54
CA VAL A 72 -10.58 15.37 -22.87
C VAL A 72 -11.38 14.83 -21.70
N HIS A 73 -12.59 15.34 -21.53
CA HIS A 73 -13.53 14.85 -20.54
C HIS A 73 -14.80 14.35 -21.22
N VAL A 74 -15.08 13.05 -21.10
CA VAL A 74 -16.12 12.35 -21.85
C VAL A 74 -17.20 11.87 -20.89
N VAL A 75 -18.37 12.50 -20.93
CA VAL A 75 -19.47 12.26 -19.99
C VAL A 75 -20.73 11.73 -20.68
N GLY A 76 -21.13 10.52 -20.32
CA GLY A 76 -22.40 9.93 -20.74
C GLY A 76 -23.51 10.18 -19.73
N LEU A 77 -24.51 11.02 -20.04
CA LEU A 77 -25.55 11.46 -19.09
C LEU A 77 -26.75 10.50 -18.94
N SER A 78 -26.86 9.47 -19.79
CA SER A 78 -28.05 8.61 -19.81
C SER A 78 -27.75 7.15 -20.09
N TRP A 79 -28.73 6.30 -19.78
CA TRP A 79 -28.76 4.85 -20.01
C TRP A 79 -28.88 4.45 -21.49
N HIS A 80 -28.95 5.43 -22.39
CA HIS A 80 -28.85 5.25 -23.84
C HIS A 80 -27.47 5.62 -24.42
N ALA A 81 -26.52 6.06 -23.58
CA ALA A 81 -25.10 6.12 -23.95
C ALA A 81 -24.61 4.69 -24.26
N THR A 82 -23.85 4.52 -25.35
CA THR A 82 -23.37 3.24 -25.89
C THR A 82 -21.86 2.99 -25.69
N GLY A 83 -21.10 3.99 -25.25
CA GLY A 83 -19.67 3.88 -24.92
C GLY A 83 -19.00 5.25 -24.71
N GLY A 84 -17.86 5.28 -24.03
CA GLY A 84 -17.07 6.50 -23.84
C GLY A 84 -16.20 6.80 -25.06
N ILE A 85 -15.04 6.15 -25.12
CA ILE A 85 -14.12 6.18 -26.26
C ILE A 85 -14.11 4.80 -26.92
N VAL A 86 -14.30 4.75 -28.24
CA VAL A 86 -14.34 3.49 -29.00
C VAL A 86 -13.37 3.56 -30.16
N LEU A 87 -12.34 2.72 -30.12
CA LEU A 87 -11.34 2.53 -31.16
C LEU A 87 -11.61 1.21 -31.88
N THR A 88 -11.77 1.24 -33.20
CA THR A 88 -11.96 0.01 -33.99
C THR A 88 -11.11 -0.02 -35.26
N ASN A 89 -10.43 -1.14 -35.53
CA ASN A 89 -9.59 -1.32 -36.72
C ASN A 89 -8.64 -0.14 -37.00
N SER A 90 -7.99 0.37 -35.95
CA SER A 90 -7.17 1.59 -36.05
C SER A 90 -5.77 1.39 -35.45
N GLU A 91 -4.81 2.19 -35.88
CA GLU A 91 -3.41 2.07 -35.46
C GLU A 91 -2.80 3.41 -35.03
N ASN A 92 -1.83 3.37 -34.11
CA ASN A 92 -0.99 4.49 -33.68
C ASN A 92 -1.78 5.62 -32.97
N ILE A 93 -2.54 5.25 -31.94
CA ILE A 93 -3.37 6.19 -31.18
C ILE A 93 -2.86 6.27 -29.74
N THR A 94 -2.64 7.49 -29.26
CA THR A 94 -2.35 7.79 -27.85
C THR A 94 -3.56 8.46 -27.22
N ILE A 95 -3.97 8.00 -26.05
CA ILE A 95 -4.94 8.65 -25.17
C ILE A 95 -4.19 9.05 -23.91
N GLU A 96 -4.09 10.34 -23.62
CA GLU A 96 -3.35 10.86 -22.46
C GLU A 96 -4.17 11.85 -21.63
N GLY A 97 -4.16 11.77 -20.30
CA GLY A 97 -4.84 12.76 -19.46
C GLY A 97 -6.37 12.79 -19.62
N ALA A 98 -6.99 11.77 -20.23
CA ALA A 98 -8.43 11.76 -20.48
C ALA A 98 -9.22 11.32 -19.23
N THR A 99 -10.35 11.96 -18.99
CA THR A 99 -11.32 11.55 -17.96
C THR A 99 -12.60 11.04 -18.63
N VAL A 100 -13.01 9.81 -18.35
CA VAL A 100 -14.21 9.20 -18.94
C VAL A 100 -15.16 8.74 -17.84
N ASP A 101 -16.32 9.40 -17.72
CA ASP A 101 -17.40 9.06 -16.77
C ASP A 101 -18.68 8.67 -17.54
N ILE A 102 -19.05 7.39 -17.50
CA ILE A 102 -20.26 6.89 -18.15
C ILE A 102 -21.29 6.53 -17.06
N ALA A 103 -22.32 7.38 -16.90
CA ALA A 103 -23.25 7.29 -15.77
C ALA A 103 -24.24 6.09 -15.80
N ALA A 104 -24.16 5.19 -16.79
CA ALA A 104 -25.20 4.19 -17.08
C ALA A 104 -24.89 2.78 -16.54
N ARG A 105 -25.71 2.28 -15.61
CA ARG A 105 -25.66 0.90 -15.04
C ARG A 105 -26.21 -0.21 -15.97
N THR A 106 -26.10 -0.07 -17.28
CA THR A 106 -26.64 -1.03 -18.26
C THR A 106 -25.54 -1.93 -18.82
N TRP A 107 -25.80 -3.23 -18.92
CA TRP A 107 -24.86 -4.24 -19.43
C TRP A 107 -24.41 -3.96 -20.88
N GLY A 108 -23.10 -4.08 -21.15
CA GLY A 108 -22.50 -3.97 -22.48
C GLY A 108 -22.02 -2.58 -22.90
N MET A 109 -21.61 -1.76 -21.93
CA MET A 109 -21.13 -0.38 -22.11
C MET A 109 -19.68 -0.27 -21.65
N ASP A 110 -18.79 0.11 -22.57
CA ASP A 110 -17.36 0.27 -22.29
C ASP A 110 -17.03 1.77 -22.17
N ALA A 111 -16.38 2.16 -21.07
CA ALA A 111 -15.72 3.47 -20.97
C ALA A 111 -14.64 3.59 -22.06
N LEU A 112 -13.92 2.49 -22.33
CA LEU A 112 -13.00 2.38 -23.45
C LEU A 112 -13.13 1.01 -24.13
N LEU A 113 -13.39 1.01 -25.44
CA LEU A 113 -13.35 -0.19 -26.28
C LEU A 113 -12.20 -0.07 -27.28
N VAL A 114 -11.34 -1.08 -27.35
CA VAL A 114 -10.26 -1.20 -28.33
C VAL A 114 -10.41 -2.54 -29.07
N ASP A 115 -10.96 -2.52 -30.30
CA ASP A 115 -11.24 -3.73 -31.08
C ASP A 115 -10.48 -3.76 -32.41
N GLY A 116 -9.64 -4.76 -32.63
CA GLY A 116 -8.88 -4.91 -33.87
C GLY A 116 -7.83 -3.82 -34.08
N CYS A 117 -7.31 -3.21 -33.02
CA CYS A 117 -6.40 -2.07 -33.10
C CYS A 117 -4.93 -2.47 -32.90
N LYS A 118 -4.00 -1.59 -33.28
CA LYS A 118 -2.56 -1.80 -33.09
C LYS A 118 -1.82 -0.56 -32.59
N ASN A 119 -0.82 -0.74 -31.72
CA ASN A 119 0.02 0.35 -31.20
C ASN A 119 -0.85 1.44 -30.54
N ILE A 120 -1.55 1.04 -29.47
CA ILE A 120 -2.41 1.92 -28.69
C ILE A 120 -1.71 2.19 -27.35
N LEU A 121 -1.59 3.46 -27.00
CA LEU A 121 -1.10 3.90 -25.69
C LEU A 121 -2.22 4.62 -24.96
N VAL A 122 -2.49 4.21 -23.73
CA VAL A 122 -3.41 4.88 -22.81
C VAL A 122 -2.60 5.21 -21.57
N THR A 123 -2.41 6.49 -21.29
CA THR A 123 -1.53 6.96 -20.22
C THR A 123 -2.16 8.07 -19.39
N ASN A 124 -1.93 8.08 -18.06
CA ASN A 124 -2.41 9.14 -17.17
C ASN A 124 -3.93 9.42 -17.28
N CYS A 125 -4.75 8.41 -17.59
CA CYS A 125 -6.19 8.58 -17.78
C CYS A 125 -6.97 8.18 -16.52
N SER A 126 -8.08 8.87 -16.27
CA SER A 126 -9.09 8.47 -15.28
C SER A 126 -10.29 7.85 -15.99
N LEU A 127 -10.48 6.55 -15.83
CA LEU A 127 -11.53 5.78 -16.50
C LEU A 127 -12.47 5.26 -15.41
N ASP A 128 -13.60 5.96 -15.14
CA ASP A 128 -14.57 5.58 -14.10
C ASP A 128 -15.58 4.56 -14.65
N PRO A 129 -15.50 3.30 -14.22
CA PRO A 129 -16.38 2.26 -14.71
C PRO A 129 -17.66 2.23 -13.87
N ARG A 130 -18.83 2.46 -14.47
CA ARG A 130 -20.12 2.12 -13.81
C ARG A 130 -20.79 0.88 -14.38
N SER A 131 -20.06 0.11 -15.20
CA SER A 131 -20.50 -1.14 -15.85
C SER A 131 -19.73 -2.38 -15.33
N ASP A 132 -20.20 -3.58 -15.66
CA ASP A 132 -19.59 -4.87 -15.24
C ASP A 132 -18.25 -5.17 -15.98
N GLN A 133 -18.01 -4.57 -17.15
CA GLN A 133 -16.77 -4.66 -17.94
C GLN A 133 -16.58 -3.31 -18.66
N PRO A 134 -15.66 -2.45 -18.20
CA PRO A 134 -15.60 -1.06 -18.61
C PRO A 134 -14.50 -0.75 -19.61
N ILE A 135 -13.41 -1.53 -19.61
CA ILE A 135 -12.33 -1.42 -20.57
C ILE A 135 -12.23 -2.77 -21.25
N ASP A 136 -12.64 -2.84 -22.51
CA ASP A 136 -12.60 -4.07 -23.31
C ASP A 136 -11.59 -3.89 -24.44
N VAL A 137 -10.56 -4.72 -24.45
CA VAL A 137 -9.52 -4.77 -25.48
C VAL A 137 -9.60 -6.12 -26.13
N ARG A 138 -9.93 -6.16 -27.42
CA ARG A 138 -10.10 -7.42 -28.14
C ARG A 138 -9.44 -7.42 -29.50
N ASN A 139 -8.96 -8.59 -29.91
CA ASN A 139 -8.35 -8.83 -31.22
C ASN A 139 -7.23 -7.83 -31.57
N SER A 140 -6.52 -7.30 -30.58
CA SER A 140 -5.61 -6.15 -30.75
C SER A 140 -4.14 -6.54 -30.54
N GLN A 141 -3.22 -5.67 -30.92
CA GLN A 141 -1.78 -5.89 -30.75
C GLN A 141 -1.06 -4.63 -30.24
N ASN A 142 -0.07 -4.79 -29.36
CA ASN A 142 0.73 -3.66 -28.85
C ASN A 142 -0.14 -2.59 -28.16
N VAL A 143 -0.88 -3.01 -27.13
CA VAL A 143 -1.76 -2.12 -26.36
C VAL A 143 -1.16 -1.90 -24.98
N THR A 144 -0.89 -0.65 -24.65
CA THR A 144 -0.28 -0.24 -23.38
C THR A 144 -1.26 0.59 -22.57
N PHE A 145 -1.45 0.21 -21.31
CA PHE A 145 -2.08 1.03 -20.28
C PHE A 145 -1.03 1.34 -19.23
N GLU A 146 -0.70 2.61 -19.06
CA GLU A 146 0.23 3.04 -18.03
C GLU A 146 -0.30 4.18 -17.17
N TYR A 147 -0.07 4.12 -15.86
CA TYR A 147 -0.39 5.20 -14.93
C TYR A 147 -1.85 5.68 -14.95
N CYS A 148 -2.79 4.80 -15.29
CA CYS A 148 -4.21 5.10 -15.33
C CYS A 148 -4.89 4.79 -13.99
N PHE A 149 -5.90 5.59 -13.67
CA PHE A 149 -6.84 5.32 -12.57
C PHE A 149 -8.09 4.65 -13.13
N ILE A 150 -8.44 3.49 -12.56
CA ILE A 150 -9.55 2.65 -13.02
C ILE A 150 -10.52 2.51 -11.85
N GLY A 151 -11.61 3.29 -11.95
CA GLY A 151 -12.31 3.89 -10.81
C GLY A 151 -13.09 2.99 -9.84
N PRO A 152 -13.61 3.59 -8.73
CA PRO A 152 -14.11 2.88 -7.54
C PRO A 152 -15.61 2.58 -7.53
N GLN A 153 -16.37 3.02 -8.54
CA GLN A 153 -17.84 3.05 -8.49
C GLN A 153 -18.54 1.87 -9.19
N GLY A 154 -17.82 0.94 -9.81
CA GLY A 154 -18.40 -0.18 -10.56
C GLY A 154 -17.68 -1.52 -10.43
N PHE A 155 -18.34 -2.56 -10.91
CA PHE A 155 -17.84 -3.94 -10.92
C PHE A 155 -16.83 -4.19 -12.05
N GLY A 156 -16.10 -3.18 -12.53
CA GLY A 156 -15.41 -3.20 -13.83
C GLY A 156 -13.90 -2.90 -13.78
N GLY A 157 -13.07 -3.65 -14.52
CA GLY A 157 -11.61 -3.45 -14.68
C GLY A 157 -11.14 -3.54 -16.15
N ILE A 158 -9.90 -3.96 -16.44
CA ILE A 158 -9.45 -4.16 -17.84
C ILE A 158 -9.65 -5.61 -18.26
N ALA A 159 -10.32 -5.85 -19.39
CA ALA A 159 -10.43 -7.16 -20.03
C ALA A 159 -9.68 -7.17 -21.37
N LEU A 160 -8.76 -8.12 -21.54
CA LEU A 160 -8.05 -8.39 -22.79
C LEU A 160 -8.50 -9.74 -23.33
N THR A 161 -8.97 -9.77 -24.58
CA THR A 161 -9.40 -10.98 -25.27
C THR A 161 -8.68 -11.15 -26.61
N SER A 162 -8.02 -12.27 -26.84
CA SER A 162 -7.27 -12.54 -28.08
C SER A 162 -6.33 -11.39 -28.48
N THR A 163 -5.62 -10.83 -27.50
CA THR A 163 -4.73 -9.67 -27.66
C THR A 163 -3.27 -10.07 -27.42
N SER A 164 -2.33 -9.51 -28.19
CA SER A 164 -0.90 -9.86 -28.08
C SER A 164 -0.01 -8.64 -27.89
N GLY A 165 1.06 -8.76 -27.11
CA GLY A 165 2.01 -7.65 -26.93
C GLY A 165 1.46 -6.53 -26.05
N PHE A 166 0.80 -6.83 -24.94
CA PHE A 166 0.22 -5.80 -24.07
C PHE A 166 1.16 -5.41 -22.91
N VAL A 167 1.04 -4.18 -22.42
CA VAL A 167 1.75 -3.70 -21.23
C VAL A 167 0.73 -3.01 -20.32
N ILE A 168 0.59 -3.51 -19.10
CA ILE A 168 -0.25 -2.94 -18.04
C ILE A 168 0.71 -2.53 -16.92
N LYS A 169 1.03 -1.24 -16.83
CA LYS A 169 2.09 -0.72 -15.96
C LYS A 169 1.61 0.41 -15.04
N GLY A 170 1.92 0.40 -13.75
CA GLY A 170 1.76 1.61 -12.94
C GLY A 170 0.31 2.05 -12.68
N ASN A 171 -0.69 1.22 -13.00
CA ASN A 171 -2.10 1.60 -12.91
C ASN A 171 -2.67 1.33 -11.51
N THR A 172 -3.70 2.08 -11.14
CA THR A 172 -4.47 1.86 -9.90
C THR A 172 -5.86 1.33 -10.24
N PHE A 173 -6.20 0.16 -9.70
CA PHE A 173 -7.49 -0.51 -9.90
C PHE A 173 -8.33 -0.48 -8.62
N TYR A 174 -9.63 -0.23 -8.77
CA TYR A 174 -10.61 -0.44 -7.71
C TYR A 174 -11.74 -1.39 -8.17
N GLY A 175 -12.14 -2.34 -7.31
CA GLY A 175 -13.21 -3.31 -7.58
C GLY A 175 -12.89 -4.37 -8.65
N ARG A 176 -12.97 -4.00 -9.92
CA ARG A 176 -12.61 -4.74 -11.14
C ARG A 176 -11.10 -4.91 -11.38
N GLY A 177 -10.44 -6.07 -11.30
CA GLY A 177 -9.01 -6.15 -11.62
C GLY A 177 -8.69 -6.27 -13.12
N LEU A 178 -7.64 -7.02 -13.44
CA LEU A 178 -7.21 -7.33 -14.81
C LEU A 178 -7.66 -8.73 -15.24
N ARG A 179 -8.28 -8.86 -16.41
CA ARG A 179 -8.65 -10.14 -17.01
C ARG A 179 -7.94 -10.35 -18.35
N LEU A 180 -7.30 -11.50 -18.52
CA LEU A 180 -6.74 -11.97 -19.79
C LEU A 180 -7.46 -13.23 -20.23
N ASP A 181 -7.92 -13.24 -21.47
CA ASP A 181 -8.49 -14.41 -22.14
C ASP A 181 -7.81 -14.59 -23.49
N ASP A 182 -7.16 -15.74 -23.71
CA ASP A 182 -6.45 -16.06 -24.96
C ASP A 182 -5.44 -14.97 -25.37
N SER A 183 -4.79 -14.31 -24.39
CA SER A 183 -3.97 -13.12 -24.62
C SER A 183 -2.52 -13.35 -24.19
N ASP A 184 -1.58 -13.10 -25.10
CA ASP A 184 -0.21 -13.60 -24.99
C ASP A 184 0.87 -12.50 -25.07
N ASN A 185 2.08 -12.81 -24.62
CA ASN A 185 3.28 -11.97 -24.74
C ASN A 185 3.07 -10.59 -24.11
N GLY A 186 2.79 -10.57 -22.81
CA GLY A 186 2.42 -9.35 -22.10
C GLY A 186 3.20 -9.10 -20.82
N LEU A 187 3.14 -7.86 -20.34
CA LEU A 187 3.77 -7.40 -19.12
C LEU A 187 2.72 -6.76 -18.20
N VAL A 188 2.66 -7.20 -16.95
CA VAL A 188 1.76 -6.67 -15.91
C VAL A 188 2.64 -6.32 -14.71
N ILE A 189 3.02 -5.07 -14.57
CA ILE A 189 4.00 -4.66 -13.57
C ILE A 189 3.61 -3.36 -12.86
N GLU A 190 4.05 -3.17 -11.63
CA GLU A 190 3.94 -1.88 -10.93
C GLU A 190 2.48 -1.40 -10.74
N ASN A 191 1.49 -2.29 -10.83
CA ASN A 191 0.09 -1.91 -10.64
C ASN A 191 -0.35 -2.12 -9.19
N ASP A 192 -1.27 -1.28 -8.73
CA ASP A 192 -1.91 -1.40 -7.43
C ASP A 192 -3.37 -1.83 -7.59
N PHE A 193 -3.74 -2.94 -6.97
CA PHE A 193 -5.09 -3.48 -6.98
C PHE A 193 -5.72 -3.28 -5.61
N TRP A 194 -6.57 -2.27 -5.49
CA TRP A 194 -7.23 -1.89 -4.24
C TRP A 194 -8.64 -2.47 -4.16
N TRP A 195 -8.85 -3.33 -3.17
CA TRP A 195 -10.15 -3.92 -2.86
C TRP A 195 -10.79 -4.61 -4.07
N CYS A 196 -9.97 -5.20 -4.94
CA CYS A 196 -10.45 -5.89 -6.11
C CYS A 196 -10.97 -7.29 -5.75
N TYR A 197 -12.16 -7.66 -6.22
CA TYR A 197 -12.74 -8.99 -5.94
C TYR A 197 -12.23 -10.08 -6.92
N GLU A 198 -11.68 -9.68 -8.08
CA GLU A 198 -10.85 -10.49 -9.00
C GLU A 198 -9.68 -9.60 -9.46
N PRO A 199 -8.60 -9.47 -8.66
CA PRO A 199 -7.47 -8.59 -8.99
C PRO A 199 -6.81 -8.97 -10.30
N VAL A 200 -6.64 -10.26 -10.54
CA VAL A 200 -6.10 -10.79 -11.79
C VAL A 200 -6.76 -12.13 -12.13
N TYR A 201 -7.17 -12.29 -13.40
CA TYR A 201 -7.80 -13.50 -13.91
C TYR A 201 -7.21 -13.87 -15.27
N PHE A 202 -6.62 -15.06 -15.41
CA PHE A 202 -5.94 -15.50 -16.64
C PHE A 202 -6.52 -16.81 -17.19
N THR A 203 -6.97 -16.80 -18.45
CA THR A 203 -7.41 -18.01 -19.16
C THR A 203 -6.70 -18.17 -20.50
N ASN A 204 -6.20 -19.39 -20.77
CA ASN A 204 -5.56 -19.78 -22.03
C ASN A 204 -4.50 -18.78 -22.54
N SER A 205 -3.79 -18.12 -21.62
CA SER A 205 -2.85 -17.03 -21.88
C SER A 205 -1.41 -17.48 -21.64
N HIS A 206 -0.46 -16.96 -22.41
CA HIS A 206 0.91 -17.46 -22.46
C HIS A 206 1.96 -16.35 -22.50
N ASP A 207 3.15 -16.65 -21.98
CA ASP A 207 4.31 -15.75 -22.01
C ASP A 207 4.01 -14.37 -21.39
N VAL A 208 3.34 -14.36 -20.23
CA VAL A 208 2.99 -13.13 -19.49
C VAL A 208 3.85 -13.04 -18.22
N ASN A 209 4.52 -11.89 -18.08
CA ASN A 209 5.31 -11.57 -16.89
C ASN A 209 4.49 -10.64 -15.98
N CYS A 210 4.26 -11.06 -14.74
CA CYS A 210 3.42 -10.39 -13.76
C CYS A 210 4.15 -10.25 -12.42
N TYR A 211 4.97 -9.21 -12.26
CA TYR A 211 5.78 -8.99 -11.05
C TYR A 211 5.69 -7.53 -10.61
N HIS A 212 6.12 -7.19 -9.40
CA HIS A 212 6.12 -5.81 -8.89
C HIS A 212 4.74 -5.16 -8.77
N ASN A 213 3.67 -5.94 -8.71
CA ASN A 213 2.34 -5.42 -8.44
C ASN A 213 2.02 -5.53 -6.93
N SER A 214 1.05 -4.77 -6.47
CA SER A 214 0.59 -4.73 -5.08
C SER A 214 -0.89 -5.08 -4.98
N TYR A 215 -1.23 -6.05 -4.14
CA TYR A 215 -2.59 -6.58 -4.03
C TYR A 215 -3.19 -6.35 -2.64
N PHE A 216 -4.27 -5.56 -2.58
CA PHE A 216 -5.07 -5.24 -1.39
C PHE A 216 -6.52 -5.69 -1.65
N SER A 217 -7.15 -6.49 -0.79
CA SER A 217 -8.36 -7.26 -1.15
C SER A 217 -9.25 -7.54 0.07
N TYR A 218 -10.49 -7.98 -0.16
CA TYR A 218 -11.51 -8.03 0.90
C TYR A 218 -11.40 -9.24 1.85
N GLU A 219 -10.87 -10.38 1.39
CA GLU A 219 -10.72 -11.61 2.17
C GLU A 219 -9.62 -12.48 1.52
N ASP A 220 -9.13 -13.52 2.21
CA ASP A 220 -8.21 -14.60 1.76
C ASP A 220 -8.71 -15.38 0.50
N SER A 221 -9.82 -14.92 -0.10
CA SER A 221 -10.43 -15.38 -1.35
C SER A 221 -9.71 -14.79 -2.57
N ALA A 222 -8.42 -15.05 -2.62
CA ALA A 222 -7.59 -15.00 -3.81
C ALA A 222 -8.13 -15.99 -4.88
N ILE A 223 -9.28 -15.72 -5.51
CA ILE A 223 -9.74 -16.49 -6.68
C ILE A 223 -8.91 -16.03 -7.89
N TRP A 224 -7.66 -16.47 -7.90
CA TRP A 224 -6.80 -16.49 -9.07
C TRP A 224 -7.19 -17.74 -9.84
N THR A 225 -7.75 -17.58 -11.04
CA THR A 225 -7.83 -18.70 -11.97
C THR A 225 -6.77 -18.46 -13.02
N VAL A 226 -5.76 -19.32 -13.03
CA VAL A 226 -4.75 -19.42 -14.08
C VAL A 226 -5.05 -20.71 -14.85
N GLU A 227 -6.13 -20.69 -15.60
CA GLU A 227 -6.62 -21.90 -16.27
C GLU A 227 -5.98 -22.06 -17.64
N MET A 228 -5.35 -23.22 -17.88
CA MET A 228 -4.73 -23.56 -19.16
C MET A 228 -3.66 -22.56 -19.63
N CYS A 229 -3.04 -21.82 -18.71
CA CYS A 229 -1.95 -20.89 -19.01
C CYS A 229 -0.59 -21.57 -18.84
N TYR A 230 0.40 -21.18 -19.66
CA TYR A 230 1.77 -21.69 -19.57
C TYR A 230 2.80 -20.56 -19.76
N SER A 231 4.00 -20.73 -19.22
CA SER A 231 5.06 -19.70 -19.26
C SER A 231 4.70 -18.38 -18.55
N MET A 232 3.91 -18.45 -17.48
CA MET A 232 3.64 -17.31 -16.60
C MET A 232 4.83 -17.10 -15.66
N SER A 233 5.29 -15.86 -15.48
CA SER A 233 6.28 -15.51 -14.47
C SER A 233 5.68 -14.53 -13.46
N PHE A 234 5.69 -14.87 -12.18
CA PHE A 234 5.26 -13.95 -11.11
C PHE A 234 6.40 -13.20 -10.44
N THR A 235 7.61 -13.31 -10.99
CA THR A 235 8.80 -12.71 -10.43
C THR A 235 9.71 -12.14 -11.52
N ASN A 236 10.51 -11.13 -11.15
CA ASN A 236 11.64 -10.66 -11.93
C ASN A 236 12.97 -11.32 -11.50
N GLY A 237 12.89 -12.31 -10.61
CA GLY A 237 14.04 -13.01 -10.05
C GLY A 237 14.70 -12.25 -8.89
N TYR A 238 15.64 -12.91 -8.23
CA TYR A 238 16.39 -12.33 -7.10
C TYR A 238 17.53 -11.42 -7.58
N PRO A 239 17.80 -10.26 -6.94
CA PRO A 239 17.11 -9.68 -5.78
C PRO A 239 15.97 -8.73 -6.14
N SER A 240 15.51 -8.73 -7.40
CA SER A 240 14.45 -7.81 -7.84
C SER A 240 13.10 -8.12 -7.19
N GLY A 241 12.85 -9.38 -6.84
CA GLY A 241 11.60 -9.80 -6.19
C GLY A 241 10.44 -10.04 -7.15
N GLY A 242 9.30 -10.37 -6.56
CA GLY A 242 8.02 -10.66 -7.20
C GLY A 242 6.99 -9.60 -6.88
N ASN A 243 5.82 -9.99 -6.41
CA ASN A 243 4.71 -9.09 -6.09
C ASN A 243 4.53 -8.95 -4.57
N PHE A 244 3.84 -7.90 -4.14
CA PHE A 244 3.40 -7.71 -2.76
C PHE A 244 1.96 -8.19 -2.57
N TYR A 245 1.72 -8.94 -1.50
CA TYR A 245 0.42 -9.49 -1.15
C TYR A 245 0.11 -9.13 0.32
N GLU A 246 -0.99 -8.41 0.56
CA GLU A 246 -1.34 -7.87 1.88
C GLU A 246 -1.48 -8.93 2.99
N TRP A 247 -2.00 -10.14 2.69
CA TRP A 247 -2.13 -11.23 3.68
C TRP A 247 -0.91 -12.16 3.74
N ASN A 248 0.21 -11.80 3.11
CA ASN A 248 1.40 -12.63 3.21
C ASN A 248 2.05 -12.47 4.60
N ASN A 249 1.66 -13.34 5.54
CA ASN A 249 2.25 -13.41 6.89
C ASN A 249 3.63 -14.10 6.92
N ALA A 250 4.26 -14.33 5.75
CA ALA A 250 5.62 -14.86 5.69
C ALA A 250 6.58 -13.90 6.38
N THR A 251 7.69 -14.43 6.89
CA THR A 251 8.68 -13.64 7.61
C THR A 251 9.98 -13.53 6.81
N ASP A 252 10.61 -12.35 6.82
CA ASP A 252 11.96 -12.14 6.25
C ASP A 252 13.01 -12.53 7.29
N HIS A 253 13.25 -13.84 7.41
CA HIS A 253 14.22 -14.44 8.33
C HIS A 253 15.58 -14.73 7.66
N LYS A 254 15.79 -14.28 6.41
CA LYS A 254 17.06 -14.40 5.66
C LYS A 254 17.41 -15.85 5.32
N SER A 255 16.42 -16.64 4.94
CA SER A 255 16.54 -18.07 4.74
C SER A 255 15.61 -18.64 3.66
N GLY A 256 15.57 -18.03 2.47
CA GLY A 256 14.92 -18.58 1.28
C GLY A 256 15.85 -19.30 0.29
N PRO A 257 15.34 -20.24 -0.54
CA PRO A 257 16.13 -20.87 -1.60
C PRO A 257 16.58 -19.88 -2.69
N GLY A 258 17.84 -19.44 -2.66
CA GLY A 258 18.45 -18.60 -3.71
C GLY A 258 18.72 -17.13 -3.33
N GLN A 259 18.60 -16.77 -2.06
CA GLN A 259 18.87 -15.43 -1.53
C GLN A 259 20.29 -15.39 -0.91
N ASP A 260 21.25 -14.78 -1.60
CA ASP A 260 22.69 -14.81 -1.26
C ASP A 260 23.22 -13.50 -0.62
N LEU A 261 22.37 -12.49 -0.31
CA LEU A 261 22.79 -11.19 0.23
C LEU A 261 22.63 -11.06 1.77
N PRO A 262 23.53 -10.35 2.47
CA PRO A 262 23.40 -10.11 3.91
C PRO A 262 22.51 -8.89 4.24
N GLY A 263 21.41 -9.06 4.97
CA GLY A 263 20.50 -7.97 5.37
C GLY A 263 19.05 -8.46 5.50
N SER A 264 18.10 -7.59 5.86
CA SER A 264 16.70 -7.74 5.42
C SER A 264 16.66 -7.13 4.03
N ASP A 265 16.18 -7.88 3.04
CA ASP A 265 16.13 -7.43 1.63
C ASP A 265 14.70 -7.17 1.16
N GLY A 266 13.72 -7.24 2.06
CA GLY A 266 12.32 -6.91 1.78
C GLY A 266 11.61 -7.98 0.95
N ILE A 267 12.19 -9.18 0.85
CA ILE A 267 11.62 -10.34 0.15
C ILE A 267 11.34 -11.43 1.19
N ALA A 268 10.17 -12.05 1.13
CA ALA A 268 9.83 -13.13 2.05
C ALA A 268 10.66 -14.39 1.76
N ASP A 269 10.97 -15.15 2.81
CA ASP A 269 11.73 -16.40 2.70
C ASP A 269 10.92 -17.52 2.01
N ASP A 270 9.59 -17.51 2.22
CA ASP A 270 8.67 -18.51 1.69
C ASP A 270 8.00 -18.04 0.37
N PRO A 271 7.99 -18.87 -0.68
CA PRO A 271 7.26 -18.59 -1.90
C PRO A 271 5.76 -18.41 -1.69
N TYR A 272 5.16 -17.42 -2.35
CA TYR A 272 3.72 -17.22 -2.37
C TYR A 272 3.07 -18.06 -3.49
N GLN A 273 2.06 -18.87 -3.15
CA GLN A 273 1.36 -19.71 -4.14
C GLN A 273 0.31 -18.89 -4.90
N VAL A 274 0.34 -18.94 -6.23
CA VAL A 274 -0.61 -18.26 -7.11
C VAL A 274 -1.32 -19.31 -7.97
N ASP A 275 -2.41 -19.88 -7.47
CA ASP A 275 -3.14 -21.03 -8.07
C ASP A 275 -2.20 -22.22 -8.41
N GLN A 276 -1.97 -22.51 -9.69
CA GLN A 276 -1.05 -23.56 -10.15
C GLN A 276 0.39 -23.07 -10.35
N GLN A 277 0.65 -21.78 -10.13
CA GLN A 277 1.95 -21.14 -10.27
C GLN A 277 2.49 -20.71 -8.91
N THR A 278 3.70 -20.18 -8.89
CA THR A 278 4.36 -19.74 -7.66
C THR A 278 5.10 -18.44 -7.93
N ASP A 279 4.95 -17.47 -7.02
CA ASP A 279 5.88 -16.37 -6.88
C ASP A 279 6.99 -16.80 -5.89
N PRO A 280 8.21 -17.09 -6.38
CA PRO A 280 9.29 -17.56 -5.52
C PRO A 280 9.90 -16.48 -4.63
N TYR A 281 9.63 -15.20 -4.88
CA TYR A 281 10.26 -14.07 -4.18
C TYR A 281 9.23 -12.98 -3.85
N PRO A 282 8.15 -13.29 -3.12
CA PRO A 282 7.13 -12.29 -2.79
C PRO A 282 7.74 -11.18 -1.93
N LEU A 283 7.27 -9.96 -2.12
CA LEU A 283 7.74 -8.79 -1.40
C LEU A 283 7.06 -8.69 -0.03
N MET A 284 7.81 -8.21 0.96
CA MET A 284 7.37 -8.00 2.34
C MET A 284 6.68 -6.66 2.58
N SER A 285 6.93 -5.71 1.68
CA SER A 285 6.25 -4.43 1.62
C SER A 285 5.73 -4.23 0.20
N ARG A 286 4.77 -3.32 0.04
CA ARG A 286 4.32 -2.84 -1.28
C ARG A 286 5.52 -2.72 -2.21
N TYR A 287 5.38 -3.14 -3.47
CA TYR A 287 6.36 -2.74 -4.47
C TYR A 287 6.17 -1.25 -4.67
N VAL A 288 6.83 -0.52 -3.81
CA VAL A 288 7.18 0.84 -4.01
C VAL A 288 8.20 0.76 -5.13
N ALA A 289 7.70 0.71 -6.37
CA ALA A 289 8.43 1.34 -7.45
C ALA A 289 8.89 2.66 -6.85
N LEU A 290 10.19 2.91 -6.90
CA LEU A 290 10.80 4.20 -7.19
C LEU A 290 9.83 5.18 -7.88
N LYS A 291 8.74 5.57 -7.23
CA LYS A 291 7.84 6.59 -7.70
C LYS A 291 8.69 7.84 -7.46
N HIS A 292 9.23 8.31 -8.58
CA HIS A 292 9.74 9.65 -8.82
C HIS A 292 11.25 9.93 -8.80
N LEU A 293 12.15 8.94 -8.73
CA LEU A 293 13.58 9.21 -8.97
C LEU A 293 13.99 9.27 -10.46
N GLY A 294 13.04 9.13 -11.38
CA GLY A 294 13.30 9.12 -12.83
C GLY A 294 12.40 9.98 -13.71
N ASP A 295 11.19 10.36 -13.27
CA ASP A 295 10.20 11.00 -14.15
C ASP A 295 9.68 12.36 -13.65
N TYR A 296 10.30 12.97 -12.64
CA TYR A 296 10.15 14.41 -12.37
C TYR A 296 11.53 15.03 -12.10
N ILE A 297 12.34 15.14 -13.15
CA ILE A 297 13.09 16.39 -13.31
C ILE A 297 12.10 17.32 -14.00
N GLU A 298 11.42 18.13 -13.21
CA GLU A 298 10.62 19.23 -13.73
C GLU A 298 11.57 20.26 -14.34
N VAL A 299 11.87 20.09 -15.63
CA VAL A 299 12.34 21.20 -16.44
C VAL A 299 11.09 22.00 -16.79
N TYR A 300 11.01 23.24 -16.33
CA TYR A 300 9.99 24.19 -16.74
C TYR A 300 10.50 24.97 -17.97
N PRO A 301 10.27 24.53 -19.23
CA PRO A 301 10.32 25.45 -20.35
C PRO A 301 8.98 26.18 -20.40
N TRP A 302 8.98 27.44 -19.98
CA TRP A 302 7.82 28.30 -20.23
C TRP A 302 7.64 28.42 -21.76
N TRP A 303 6.44 28.07 -22.22
CA TRP A 303 5.86 28.12 -23.58
C TRP A 303 6.18 27.03 -24.62
N THR A 304 5.09 26.52 -25.20
CA THR A 304 4.99 25.73 -26.43
C THR A 304 5.58 26.50 -27.63
N LEU A 305 6.62 25.95 -28.25
CA LEU A 305 7.25 26.37 -29.52
C LEU A 305 7.83 27.80 -29.55
N VAL A 306 9.03 27.99 -29.00
CA VAL A 306 9.82 29.23 -29.10
C VAL A 306 11.12 28.98 -29.87
N PHE A 307 11.43 29.84 -30.84
CA PHE A 307 12.72 29.89 -31.52
C PHE A 307 13.78 30.47 -30.55
N VAL A 308 14.87 29.74 -30.35
CA VAL A 308 15.89 29.89 -29.29
C VAL A 308 16.64 31.25 -29.30
N GLN A 309 16.51 32.08 -28.24
CA GLN A 309 17.37 33.27 -28.00
C GLN A 309 17.70 33.64 -26.51
N GLU A 310 17.46 32.81 -25.49
CA GLU A 310 17.72 33.15 -24.06
C GLU A 310 18.59 32.09 -23.32
N PRO A 311 19.30 32.43 -22.21
CA PRO A 311 19.90 31.45 -21.29
C PRO A 311 18.82 30.54 -20.66
N MET A 312 19.15 29.26 -20.46
CA MET A 312 18.20 28.29 -19.92
C MET A 312 18.38 28.12 -18.41
N ASP A 313 17.36 28.47 -17.63
CA ASP A 313 17.26 28.04 -16.23
C ASP A 313 16.78 26.58 -16.18
N VAL A 314 17.58 25.71 -15.57
CA VAL A 314 17.24 24.30 -15.39
C VAL A 314 17.30 23.97 -13.90
N ILE A 315 16.14 23.93 -13.26
CA ILE A 315 15.98 23.52 -11.86
C ILE A 315 15.89 21.99 -11.82
N ALA A 316 16.72 21.34 -11.00
CA ALA A 316 16.74 19.89 -10.85
C ALA A 316 16.49 19.50 -9.39
N ILE A 317 15.25 19.12 -9.09
CA ILE A 317 14.78 18.75 -7.74
C ILE A 317 14.65 17.22 -7.66
N PRO A 318 15.40 16.52 -6.80
CA PRO A 318 15.17 15.11 -6.56
C PRO A 318 13.99 14.91 -5.60
N VAL A 319 12.85 14.40 -6.09
CA VAL A 319 11.63 14.17 -5.30
C VAL A 319 11.32 12.67 -5.20
N ASP A 320 10.80 12.21 -4.06
CA ASP A 320 10.17 10.88 -3.93
C ASP A 320 8.63 11.00 -3.85
N MET A 321 7.92 9.86 -3.83
CA MET A 321 6.44 9.82 -3.87
C MET A 321 5.71 10.31 -2.63
N TYR A 322 6.44 10.71 -1.60
CA TYR A 322 5.89 11.30 -0.40
C TYR A 322 6.27 12.79 -0.28
N GLY A 323 6.94 13.38 -1.28
CA GLY A 323 7.34 14.78 -1.25
C GLY A 323 8.41 15.10 -0.20
N LEU A 324 9.11 14.10 0.34
CA LEU A 324 10.14 14.30 1.35
C LEU A 324 11.53 14.43 0.72
N ASP A 325 12.15 15.60 0.88
CA ASP A 325 13.52 15.88 0.44
C ASP A 325 14.53 14.91 1.08
N ARG A 326 14.99 13.91 0.33
CA ARG A 326 16.29 13.27 0.61
C ARG A 326 17.37 13.88 -0.28
N VAL A 327 18.45 14.30 0.37
CA VAL A 327 19.65 14.87 -0.28
C VAL A 327 20.39 13.77 -1.08
N ALA A 328 20.01 13.59 -2.34
CA ALA A 328 20.79 12.83 -3.31
C ALA A 328 22.05 13.63 -3.73
N ALA A 329 23.15 12.94 -4.08
CA ALA A 329 24.36 13.62 -4.55
C ALA A 329 24.21 13.99 -6.04
N LEU A 330 24.21 15.28 -6.35
CA LEU A 330 24.13 15.82 -7.71
C LEU A 330 25.52 15.95 -8.35
N SER A 331 25.63 15.61 -9.63
CA SER A 331 26.83 15.81 -10.45
C SER A 331 26.46 16.19 -11.88
N TRP A 332 27.35 16.88 -12.60
CA TRP A 332 27.05 17.39 -13.94
C TRP A 332 28.29 17.41 -14.85
N SER A 333 28.07 17.39 -16.16
CA SER A 333 29.11 17.59 -17.16
C SER A 333 28.60 18.32 -18.40
N CYS A 334 29.47 19.13 -19.01
CA CYS A 334 29.26 19.75 -20.33
C CYS A 334 30.38 19.27 -21.27
N ASP A 335 30.04 18.97 -22.52
CA ASP A 335 30.98 18.49 -23.53
C ASP A 335 31.91 19.59 -24.08
N ARG A 336 31.71 20.84 -23.67
CA ARG A 336 32.52 22.01 -24.04
C ARG A 336 33.11 22.75 -22.83
N SER A 337 34.26 23.36 -23.07
CA SER A 337 35.07 24.02 -22.04
C SER A 337 34.69 25.47 -21.72
N ASP A 338 33.76 26.05 -22.49
CA ASP A 338 33.24 27.42 -22.36
C ASP A 338 31.92 27.51 -21.55
N CYS A 339 31.40 26.37 -21.06
CA CYS A 339 30.29 26.29 -20.11
C CYS A 339 30.72 26.74 -18.69
N THR A 340 30.00 27.68 -18.06
CA THR A 340 30.21 28.08 -16.66
C THR A 340 28.95 27.85 -15.81
N ILE A 341 29.11 27.50 -14.53
CA ILE A 341 28.01 27.24 -13.59
C ILE A 341 28.19 28.18 -12.39
N GLU A 342 27.17 28.98 -12.09
CA GLU A 342 27.10 29.80 -10.87
C GLU A 342 26.08 29.19 -9.90
N GLU A 343 26.54 28.76 -8.73
CA GLU A 343 25.72 28.19 -7.67
C GLU A 343 25.09 29.33 -6.85
N VAL A 344 23.76 29.47 -6.88
CA VAL A 344 23.04 30.49 -6.10
C VAL A 344 21.84 29.87 -5.37
N SER A 345 22.10 29.16 -4.27
CA SER A 345 21.17 29.05 -3.14
C SER A 345 21.82 28.27 -1.98
N ALA A 346 21.39 28.54 -0.74
CA ALA A 346 21.74 27.75 0.45
C ALA A 346 20.94 26.44 0.55
N ASP A 347 20.08 26.18 -0.45
CA ASP A 347 19.25 25.00 -0.60
C ASP A 347 19.96 23.96 -1.51
N PRO A 348 20.31 22.76 -1.01
CA PRO A 348 21.01 21.74 -1.78
C PRO A 348 20.20 21.14 -2.95
N ALA A 349 18.93 21.55 -3.15
CA ALA A 349 18.03 21.04 -4.18
C ALA A 349 17.89 21.91 -5.46
N ARG A 350 18.60 23.04 -5.58
CA ARG A 350 18.48 23.95 -6.75
C ARG A 350 19.83 24.32 -7.34
N ILE A 351 20.02 24.04 -8.64
CA ILE A 351 21.24 24.40 -9.40
C ILE A 351 20.82 25.29 -10.57
N HIS A 352 21.50 26.42 -10.78
CA HIS A 352 21.31 27.28 -11.95
C HIS A 352 22.41 27.01 -12.99
N PHE A 353 22.05 26.95 -14.26
CA PHE A 353 22.98 26.76 -15.37
C PHE A 353 22.95 27.99 -16.28
N THR A 354 24.11 28.46 -16.73
CA THR A 354 24.20 29.51 -17.75
C THR A 354 25.04 28.98 -18.91
N ALA A 355 24.39 28.72 -20.04
CA ALA A 355 24.99 28.07 -21.19
C ALA A 355 25.10 29.03 -22.39
N ASP A 356 26.25 29.73 -22.50
CA ASP A 356 26.47 30.76 -23.52
C ASP A 356 26.78 30.21 -24.94
N ALA A 357 26.88 28.89 -25.13
CA ALA A 357 27.18 28.30 -26.43
C ALA A 357 26.65 26.86 -26.54
N GLY A 358 25.89 26.56 -27.60
CA GLY A 358 25.30 25.24 -27.83
C GLY A 358 26.28 24.06 -27.63
N GLY A 359 25.78 23.01 -26.96
CA GLY A 359 26.47 21.79 -26.55
C GLY A 359 25.49 20.75 -25.97
N LEU A 360 26.00 19.57 -25.58
CA LEU A 360 25.23 18.53 -24.88
C LEU A 360 25.52 18.60 -23.38
N PHE A 361 24.50 18.88 -22.59
CA PHE A 361 24.60 18.97 -21.13
C PHE A 361 24.06 17.69 -20.50
N GLU A 362 24.80 17.08 -19.58
CA GLU A 362 24.39 15.86 -18.88
C GLU A 362 24.38 16.09 -17.37
N VAL A 363 23.20 15.99 -16.75
CA VAL A 363 23.00 16.11 -15.30
C VAL A 363 22.76 14.70 -14.74
N SER A 364 23.49 14.32 -13.69
CA SER A 364 23.43 12.99 -13.10
C SER A 364 23.15 13.03 -11.59
N VAL A 365 22.16 12.24 -11.16
CA VAL A 365 21.78 12.06 -9.75
C VAL A 365 22.31 10.72 -9.27
N THR A 366 22.97 10.70 -8.11
CA THR A 366 23.51 9.46 -7.50
C THR A 366 23.00 9.27 -6.09
N ASP A 367 22.42 8.10 -5.81
CA ASP A 367 22.13 7.62 -4.46
C ASP A 367 22.77 6.23 -4.25
N GLY A 368 23.67 6.14 -3.26
CA GLY A 368 24.46 4.94 -3.00
C GLY A 368 25.31 4.50 -4.21
N ASN A 369 24.97 3.34 -4.80
CA ASN A 369 25.67 2.74 -5.96
C ASN A 369 24.93 2.97 -7.30
N PHE A 370 23.83 3.72 -7.30
CA PHE A 370 22.95 3.89 -8.46
C PHE A 370 23.02 5.33 -8.97
N THR A 371 23.20 5.49 -10.28
CA THR A 371 23.30 6.80 -10.96
C THR A 371 22.35 6.84 -12.15
N THR A 372 21.59 7.93 -12.29
CA THR A 372 20.76 8.24 -13.48
C THR A 372 21.20 9.56 -14.12
N SER A 373 20.97 9.75 -15.43
CA SER A 373 21.41 10.93 -16.19
C SER A 373 20.33 11.46 -17.16
N LEU A 374 20.23 12.77 -17.33
CA LEU A 374 19.42 13.45 -18.36
C LEU A 374 20.31 14.30 -19.29
N ALA A 375 20.11 14.17 -20.61
CA ALA A 375 20.90 14.87 -21.63
C ALA A 375 20.08 15.95 -22.37
N ILE A 376 20.56 17.20 -22.39
CA ILE A 376 19.88 18.37 -22.98
C ILE A 376 20.71 18.93 -24.15
N LYS A 377 20.08 19.21 -25.31
CA LYS A 377 20.74 19.70 -26.54
C LYS A 377 20.09 21.00 -27.06
N ALA A 378 20.89 22.03 -27.33
CA ALA A 378 20.45 23.29 -27.95
C ALA A 378 20.97 23.44 -29.41
N ASP A 379 20.11 23.83 -30.37
CA ASP A 379 20.45 24.09 -31.80
C ASP A 379 20.22 25.59 -32.18
N LEU A 380 21.06 26.18 -33.05
CA LEU A 380 21.14 27.64 -33.31
C LEU A 380 20.81 28.08 -34.77
N GLY A 381 20.09 29.19 -34.95
CA GLY A 381 19.79 29.89 -36.24
C GLY A 381 20.55 31.23 -36.45
N LEU A 382 20.49 31.81 -37.68
CA LEU A 382 21.16 33.09 -38.05
C LEU A 382 20.28 34.31 -37.76
N SER A 383 20.85 35.42 -37.27
CA SER A 383 20.12 36.66 -36.90
C SER A 383 20.32 37.85 -37.86
N ALA A 384 21.43 37.93 -38.61
CA ALA A 384 21.66 38.94 -39.65
C ALA A 384 22.67 38.47 -40.72
N ILE A 385 22.80 39.19 -41.85
CA ILE A 385 23.87 38.96 -42.85
C ILE A 385 24.42 40.32 -43.31
N GLU A 386 25.72 40.56 -43.12
CA GLU A 386 26.42 41.74 -43.62
C GLU A 386 27.03 41.47 -44.99
N ILE A 387 26.83 42.38 -45.95
CA ILE A 387 27.40 42.29 -47.29
C ILE A 387 28.40 43.43 -47.47
N SER A 388 29.66 43.09 -47.72
CA SER A 388 30.76 44.05 -47.87
C SER A 388 31.42 43.93 -49.25
N PRO A 389 31.71 45.05 -49.94
CA PRO A 389 32.50 45.03 -51.17
C PRO A 389 33.99 44.81 -50.85
N ALA A 390 34.70 44.07 -51.70
CA ALA A 390 36.14 43.83 -51.53
C ALA A 390 37.02 45.09 -51.65
N SER A 391 36.45 46.24 -52.05
CA SER A 391 37.12 47.54 -52.04
C SER A 391 36.12 48.70 -51.92
N THR A 392 36.54 49.84 -51.37
CA THR A 392 35.70 51.05 -51.25
C THR A 392 35.61 51.89 -52.54
N SER A 393 36.38 51.54 -53.57
CA SER A 393 36.37 52.23 -54.87
C SER A 393 36.91 51.32 -55.98
N VAL A 394 36.23 51.27 -57.13
CA VAL A 394 36.67 50.54 -58.33
C VAL A 394 36.88 51.50 -59.50
N ALA A 395 37.92 51.28 -60.31
CA ALA A 395 38.17 52.11 -61.49
C ALA A 395 37.16 51.81 -62.61
N PHE A 396 36.89 52.82 -63.44
CA PHE A 396 35.97 52.69 -64.57
C PHE A 396 36.38 51.56 -65.52
N GLY A 397 35.52 50.56 -65.70
CA GLY A 397 35.74 49.39 -66.55
C GLY A 397 36.22 48.11 -65.86
N ASP A 398 36.47 48.14 -64.54
CA ASP A 398 36.86 46.98 -63.74
C ASP A 398 35.68 46.37 -62.93
N THR A 399 35.83 45.14 -62.45
CA THR A 399 34.81 44.41 -61.65
C THR A 399 35.13 44.40 -60.16
N ILE A 400 34.09 44.50 -59.32
CA ILE A 400 34.18 44.40 -57.86
C ILE A 400 33.45 43.14 -57.35
N GLN A 401 34.04 42.46 -56.36
CA GLN A 401 33.50 41.25 -55.73
C GLN A 401 32.87 41.59 -54.37
N PHE A 402 31.72 40.98 -54.07
CA PHE A 402 31.04 41.11 -52.76
C PHE A 402 31.22 39.83 -51.94
N SER A 403 31.38 39.99 -50.62
CA SER A 403 31.40 38.90 -49.64
C SER A 403 30.25 39.08 -48.64
N ALA A 404 29.67 37.97 -48.18
CA ALA A 404 28.65 37.98 -47.14
C ALA A 404 29.17 37.29 -45.88
N ILE A 405 28.88 37.85 -44.72
CA ILE A 405 29.16 37.28 -43.42
C ILE A 405 27.82 37.24 -42.67
N GLY A 406 27.38 36.05 -42.29
CA GLY A 406 26.22 35.90 -41.43
C GLY A 406 26.60 36.32 -40.01
N TYR A 407 25.65 36.81 -39.25
CA TYR A 407 25.79 37.09 -37.84
C TYR A 407 24.72 36.30 -37.12
N ASN A 408 25.12 35.65 -36.04
CA ASN A 408 24.19 35.20 -35.01
C ASN A 408 24.42 36.04 -33.75
N LEU A 409 23.66 35.77 -32.69
CA LEU A 409 23.79 36.45 -31.39
C LEU A 409 25.21 36.43 -30.79
N TYR A 410 26.11 35.57 -31.29
CA TYR A 410 27.46 35.39 -30.78
C TYR A 410 28.56 35.88 -31.75
N GLY A 411 28.18 36.48 -32.88
CA GLY A 411 29.10 37.14 -33.82
C GLY A 411 29.13 36.56 -35.24
N PRO A 412 30.16 36.90 -36.05
CA PRO A 412 30.20 36.59 -37.47
C PRO A 412 30.44 35.09 -37.76
N VAL A 413 29.52 34.48 -38.51
CA VAL A 413 29.54 33.11 -39.03
C VAL A 413 29.67 33.13 -40.56
N GLN A 414 30.49 32.23 -41.11
CA GLN A 414 30.64 32.12 -42.57
C GLN A 414 29.38 31.51 -43.21
N VAL A 415 28.85 32.19 -44.22
CA VAL A 415 27.67 31.76 -44.98
C VAL A 415 28.03 31.66 -46.46
N ASP A 416 27.42 30.70 -47.18
CA ASP A 416 27.57 30.52 -48.63
C ASP A 416 26.30 31.02 -49.35
N PRO A 417 26.20 32.31 -49.71
CA PRO A 417 24.96 32.87 -50.29
C PRO A 417 24.74 32.44 -51.75
N VAL A 418 23.47 32.28 -52.13
CA VAL A 418 23.03 32.10 -53.52
C VAL A 418 22.53 33.44 -54.07
N TRP A 419 23.21 33.99 -55.07
CA TRP A 419 22.90 35.31 -55.65
C TRP A 419 21.84 35.19 -56.76
N SER A 420 20.73 35.95 -56.67
CA SER A 420 19.65 36.00 -57.68
C SER A 420 19.33 37.43 -58.14
N VAL A 421 18.76 37.62 -59.35
CA VAL A 421 18.76 38.91 -60.08
C VAL A 421 17.36 39.29 -60.62
N GLY A 422 16.98 40.58 -60.53
CA GLY A 422 15.64 41.10 -60.85
C GLY A 422 15.36 41.69 -62.25
N ASP A 423 16.31 42.33 -62.96
CA ASP A 423 16.23 42.64 -64.42
C ASP A 423 17.56 43.27 -64.96
N PRO A 424 17.76 43.58 -66.26
CA PRO A 424 18.79 42.96 -67.07
C PRO A 424 20.01 43.88 -67.27
N ASN A 425 20.93 44.02 -66.30
CA ASN A 425 22.30 44.52 -66.54
C ASN A 425 23.28 44.09 -65.41
N ASP A 426 23.85 42.89 -65.60
CA ASP A 426 25.09 42.28 -65.07
C ASP A 426 25.45 42.33 -63.56
N ILE A 427 24.93 41.33 -62.82
CA ILE A 427 25.69 40.60 -61.78
C ILE A 427 25.73 39.12 -62.20
N ASN A 428 26.90 38.49 -62.20
CA ASN A 428 27.01 37.05 -62.46
C ASN A 428 26.83 36.23 -61.16
N GLN A 429 26.44 34.95 -61.27
CA GLN A 429 26.15 34.01 -60.16
C GLN A 429 27.32 33.75 -59.18
N THR A 430 28.46 34.44 -59.37
CA THR A 430 29.66 34.34 -58.53
C THR A 430 29.94 35.59 -57.69
N GLY A 431 29.03 36.57 -57.68
CA GLY A 431 29.14 37.77 -56.83
C GLY A 431 30.03 38.90 -57.38
N PHE A 432 30.19 39.00 -58.71
CA PHE A 432 30.95 40.07 -59.37
C PHE A 432 30.04 41.10 -60.07
N PHE A 433 30.31 42.39 -59.87
CA PHE A 433 29.62 43.55 -60.47
C PHE A 433 30.57 44.37 -61.37
N ALA A 434 30.11 44.84 -62.54
CA ALA A 434 30.90 45.66 -63.47
C ALA A 434 30.37 47.11 -63.54
N ALA A 435 31.23 48.12 -63.37
CA ALA A 435 30.82 49.53 -63.44
C ALA A 435 30.65 50.00 -64.91
N ILE A 436 29.42 50.38 -65.32
CA ILE A 436 29.09 50.81 -66.70
C ILE A 436 28.39 52.20 -66.71
N TYR A 437 28.66 53.00 -67.75
CA TYR A 437 28.20 54.39 -67.96
C TYR A 437 26.81 54.51 -68.65
N TYR A 438 25.95 55.43 -68.19
CA TYR A 438 24.79 55.94 -68.96
C TYR A 438 24.77 57.49 -69.05
N PRO A 439 24.56 58.08 -70.25
CA PRO A 439 24.56 59.53 -70.44
C PRO A 439 23.18 60.15 -70.12
N ALA A 440 23.09 60.96 -69.07
CA ALA A 440 21.96 61.89 -68.89
C ALA A 440 22.14 63.13 -69.78
N SER A 441 21.05 63.55 -70.42
CA SER A 441 20.99 64.50 -71.54
C SER A 441 21.16 65.99 -71.16
N ASN A 442 21.93 66.35 -70.12
CA ASN A 442 22.15 67.76 -69.75
C ASN A 442 23.55 68.06 -69.15
N ILE A 443 24.65 67.54 -69.72
CA ILE A 443 26.01 68.03 -69.38
C ILE A 443 26.34 69.29 -70.19
N ARG A 444 26.51 70.43 -69.49
CA ARG A 444 27.11 71.65 -70.05
C ARG A 444 28.61 71.71 -69.71
N SER A 445 29.42 71.12 -70.61
CA SER A 445 30.87 71.26 -70.73
C SER A 445 31.78 70.37 -69.86
N ALA A 446 32.94 70.04 -70.43
CA ALA A 446 33.86 68.97 -70.05
C ALA A 446 34.86 69.35 -68.94
N THR A 447 34.44 70.12 -67.94
CA THR A 447 35.29 70.48 -66.78
C THR A 447 34.87 69.86 -65.45
N ASP A 448 33.77 69.09 -65.40
CA ASP A 448 33.30 68.43 -64.16
C ASP A 448 33.61 66.91 -64.13
N ILE A 449 34.73 66.48 -64.73
CA ILE A 449 35.06 65.04 -64.88
C ILE A 449 35.96 64.46 -63.79
N ASP A 450 36.53 65.27 -62.88
CA ASP A 450 37.61 64.78 -62.01
C ASP A 450 37.24 64.55 -60.53
N SER A 451 35.97 64.59 -60.14
CA SER A 451 35.54 64.08 -58.82
C SER A 451 34.02 63.94 -58.71
N TYR A 452 33.44 62.94 -59.37
CA TYR A 452 32.11 62.46 -58.99
C TYR A 452 32.30 61.29 -58.02
N THR A 453 32.00 61.50 -56.75
CA THR A 453 31.85 60.42 -55.77
C THR A 453 30.36 60.17 -55.60
N GLU A 454 29.91 59.00 -56.05
CA GLU A 454 28.56 58.52 -55.86
C GLU A 454 28.58 57.61 -54.62
N THR A 455 27.81 57.96 -53.58
CA THR A 455 27.65 57.12 -52.39
C THR A 455 26.47 56.19 -52.63
N VAL A 456 26.76 54.89 -52.72
CA VAL A 456 25.76 53.85 -52.90
C VAL A 456 25.25 53.43 -51.52
N TYR A 457 23.95 53.56 -51.27
CA TYR A 457 23.28 52.96 -50.12
C TYR A 457 22.54 51.71 -50.61
N ALA A 458 22.80 50.56 -49.98
CA ALA A 458 22.02 49.35 -50.18
C ALA A 458 20.95 49.31 -49.09
N SER A 459 19.66 49.25 -49.47
CA SER A 459 18.57 48.96 -48.54
C SER A 459 18.09 47.53 -48.73
N GLN A 460 17.79 46.86 -47.62
CA GLN A 460 17.39 45.46 -47.55
C GLN A 460 15.86 45.34 -47.51
N GLU A 461 15.31 44.34 -48.19
CA GLU A 461 13.94 43.85 -47.98
C GLU A 461 14.01 42.33 -47.82
N ILE A 462 13.53 41.81 -46.68
CA ILE A 462 13.49 40.37 -46.38
C ILE A 462 12.10 39.85 -46.73
N VAL A 463 11.99 39.01 -47.75
CA VAL A 463 10.77 38.21 -48.01
C VAL A 463 11.14 36.74 -47.89
N THR A 464 10.33 36.00 -47.14
CA THR A 464 10.50 34.57 -46.88
C THR A 464 10.66 33.77 -48.18
N GLY A 465 11.82 33.13 -48.35
CA GLY A 465 12.08 32.15 -49.41
C GLY A 465 12.81 32.63 -50.69
N SER A 466 13.11 33.93 -50.88
CA SER A 466 14.03 34.44 -51.92
C SER A 466 14.29 35.94 -51.75
N THR A 467 15.55 36.40 -51.79
CA THR A 467 15.95 37.80 -51.57
C THR A 467 16.25 38.56 -52.88
N THR A 468 15.75 39.79 -53.02
CA THR A 468 16.07 40.75 -54.12
C THR A 468 16.41 42.12 -53.53
N VAL A 469 17.33 42.90 -54.14
CA VAL A 469 17.81 44.22 -53.63
C VAL A 469 17.63 45.33 -54.68
N GLN A 470 17.23 46.55 -54.28
CA GLN A 470 17.11 47.77 -55.12
C GLN A 470 17.80 49.01 -54.49
N ILE A 471 18.15 50.03 -55.31
CA ILE A 471 18.94 51.22 -54.94
C ILE A 471 18.33 52.52 -55.54
N ILE A 472 18.19 53.61 -54.76
CA ILE A 472 17.64 54.95 -55.16
C ILE A 472 18.51 56.11 -54.55
N LEU A 473 18.56 57.31 -55.18
CA LEU A 473 19.44 58.49 -54.85
C LEU A 473 18.64 59.82 -54.69
N ASP A 474 18.95 60.74 -53.75
CA ASP A 474 18.18 62.02 -53.53
C ASP A 474 18.93 63.30 -53.01
N GLY A 475 18.29 64.50 -53.01
CA GLY A 475 18.80 65.83 -52.57
C GLY A 475 17.77 66.86 -51.96
N VAL A 476 18.27 67.86 -51.19
CA VAL A 476 17.62 68.75 -50.16
C VAL A 476 16.88 70.05 -50.62
N SER A 477 15.57 70.04 -50.86
CA SER A 477 14.72 71.26 -51.08
C SER A 477 13.54 71.28 -50.08
N ASP A 478 13.07 72.45 -49.62
CA ASP A 478 11.89 72.71 -48.75
C ASP A 478 11.24 74.02 -49.26
N GLN A 479 10.09 73.92 -49.93
CA GLN A 479 9.56 74.93 -50.85
C GLN A 479 8.46 75.81 -50.26
N ASP A 480 7.74 75.36 -49.24
CA ASP A 480 6.69 76.11 -48.51
C ASP A 480 7.06 76.47 -47.06
N SER A 481 8.24 76.04 -46.59
CA SER A 481 8.85 76.48 -45.33
C SER A 481 8.10 76.05 -44.07
N ASP A 482 7.52 74.87 -44.07
CA ASP A 482 6.91 74.24 -42.89
C ASP A 482 7.89 73.32 -42.12
N ALA A 483 9.14 73.26 -42.59
CA ALA A 483 10.25 72.46 -42.08
C ALA A 483 10.22 70.96 -42.45
N MET A 484 9.36 70.56 -43.38
CA MET A 484 9.42 69.27 -44.07
C MET A 484 10.11 69.44 -45.45
N PRO A 485 11.02 68.55 -45.88
CA PRO A 485 11.63 68.63 -47.20
C PRO A 485 10.73 68.14 -48.34
N ASP A 486 10.77 68.83 -49.49
CA ASP A 486 10.00 68.53 -50.71
C ASP A 486 10.05 67.05 -51.11
N TRP A 487 11.22 66.42 -51.00
CA TRP A 487 11.39 65.03 -51.39
C TRP A 487 10.66 64.06 -50.45
N TRP A 488 10.62 64.38 -49.15
CA TRP A 488 9.96 63.59 -48.13
C TRP A 488 8.44 63.76 -48.26
N GLU A 489 7.99 65.00 -48.46
CA GLU A 489 6.58 65.28 -48.74
C GLU A 489 6.12 64.60 -50.04
N LEU A 490 6.93 64.65 -51.11
CA LEU A 490 6.66 63.94 -52.37
C LEU A 490 6.64 62.42 -52.20
N LYS A 491 7.49 61.86 -51.33
CA LYS A 491 7.54 60.41 -51.02
C LYS A 491 6.23 59.95 -50.40
N TYR A 492 5.66 60.73 -49.48
CA TYR A 492 4.45 60.39 -48.73
C TYR A 492 3.17 61.01 -49.30
N GLY A 493 3.26 61.72 -50.43
CA GLY A 493 2.10 62.33 -51.09
C GLY A 493 1.53 63.55 -50.39
N LEU A 494 2.31 64.17 -49.51
CA LEU A 494 2.03 65.43 -48.84
C LEU A 494 2.25 66.63 -49.78
N GLY A 495 1.75 67.79 -49.40
CA GLY A 495 1.70 68.97 -50.23
C GLY A 495 2.92 69.87 -50.09
N SER A 496 3.99 69.63 -50.86
CA SER A 496 5.20 70.49 -51.02
C SER A 496 5.02 71.98 -51.40
N PHE A 497 3.80 72.50 -51.39
CA PHE A 497 3.46 73.92 -51.53
C PHE A 497 2.39 74.38 -50.52
N ASP A 498 1.98 73.53 -49.58
CA ASP A 498 0.88 73.68 -48.65
C ASP A 498 1.34 73.47 -47.20
N PRO A 499 1.80 74.52 -46.51
CA PRO A 499 2.38 74.41 -45.17
C PRO A 499 1.34 74.08 -44.06
N SER A 500 0.10 73.75 -44.44
CA SER A 500 -0.98 73.40 -43.51
C SER A 500 -1.14 71.90 -43.30
N ASP A 501 -0.40 71.08 -44.03
CA ASP A 501 -0.33 69.63 -43.82
C ASP A 501 0.70 69.24 -42.72
N ALA A 502 1.71 70.05 -42.41
CA ALA A 502 2.63 69.82 -41.30
C ALA A 502 1.99 69.47 -39.93
N PRO A 503 0.88 70.11 -39.50
CA PRO A 503 0.15 69.73 -38.28
C PRO A 503 -0.97 68.69 -38.50
N GLU A 504 -1.17 68.18 -39.72
CA GLU A 504 -2.11 67.07 -39.95
C GLU A 504 -1.52 65.76 -39.41
N ASP A 505 -2.41 64.83 -39.07
CA ASP A 505 -2.14 63.50 -38.51
C ASP A 505 -3.00 62.50 -39.33
N PRO A 506 -2.49 62.04 -40.49
CA PRO A 506 -3.30 61.30 -41.46
C PRO A 506 -3.64 59.87 -41.04
N ASP A 507 -2.81 59.21 -40.23
CA ASP A 507 -3.01 57.86 -39.71
C ASP A 507 -3.59 57.81 -38.29
N ALA A 508 -3.77 58.98 -37.66
CA ALA A 508 -4.50 59.19 -36.42
C ALA A 508 -3.89 58.47 -35.21
N ASP A 509 -2.56 58.43 -35.18
CA ASP A 509 -1.77 57.80 -34.14
C ASP A 509 -1.38 58.76 -33.00
N GLY A 510 -1.62 60.06 -33.19
CA GLY A 510 -1.31 61.13 -32.25
C GLY A 510 -0.02 61.89 -32.55
N LEU A 511 0.73 61.54 -33.61
CA LEU A 511 1.98 62.16 -34.04
C LEU A 511 1.78 62.94 -35.36
N PRO A 512 1.82 64.28 -35.36
CA PRO A 512 1.64 65.06 -36.59
C PRO A 512 2.79 64.89 -37.60
N ASN A 513 2.53 65.09 -38.90
CA ASN A 513 3.48 64.94 -40.01
C ASN A 513 4.87 65.55 -39.76
N LEU A 514 4.95 66.78 -39.22
CA LEU A 514 6.23 67.42 -38.90
C LEU A 514 6.99 66.66 -37.80
N ASN A 515 6.29 66.17 -36.79
CA ASN A 515 6.88 65.38 -35.73
C ASN A 515 7.31 64.00 -36.23
N GLU A 516 6.60 63.43 -37.19
CA GLU A 516 7.01 62.18 -37.82
C GLU A 516 8.27 62.35 -38.66
N TYR A 517 8.37 63.45 -39.40
CA TYR A 517 9.61 63.81 -40.09
C TYR A 517 10.80 63.92 -39.12
N LEU A 518 10.58 64.50 -37.94
CA LEU A 518 11.61 64.67 -36.92
C LEU A 518 12.00 63.36 -36.22
N ASN A 519 11.04 62.44 -36.04
CA ASN A 519 11.26 61.13 -35.43
C ASN A 519 11.62 60.04 -36.45
N GLY A 520 11.58 60.34 -37.75
CA GLY A 520 11.93 59.41 -38.82
C GLY A 520 10.84 58.37 -39.14
N THR A 521 9.63 58.58 -38.62
CA THR A 521 8.45 57.72 -38.77
C THR A 521 7.66 58.06 -40.04
N SER A 522 6.55 57.35 -40.29
CA SER A 522 5.82 57.42 -41.54
C SER A 522 4.41 58.03 -41.41
N PRO A 523 4.10 59.16 -42.09
CA PRO A 523 2.82 59.92 -41.98
C PRO A 523 1.56 59.25 -42.49
N ASN A 524 1.63 57.97 -42.81
CA ASN A 524 0.50 57.18 -43.26
C ASN A 524 0.51 55.77 -42.62
N ALA A 525 1.36 55.56 -41.62
CA ALA A 525 1.51 54.30 -40.92
C ALA A 525 1.67 54.60 -39.43
N ALA A 526 0.58 54.41 -38.69
CA ALA A 526 0.50 54.59 -37.24
C ALA A 526 1.50 53.77 -36.41
N LYS A 527 2.31 52.92 -37.05
CA LYS A 527 3.32 52.05 -36.44
C LYS A 527 4.50 51.96 -37.40
N SER A 528 5.63 52.51 -37.00
CA SER A 528 6.83 52.57 -37.84
C SER A 528 7.75 51.36 -37.68
N ASP A 529 7.61 50.60 -36.59
CA ASP A 529 8.31 49.34 -36.37
C ASP A 529 7.36 48.12 -36.22
N SER A 530 7.78 47.09 -35.48
CA SER A 530 7.11 45.78 -35.44
C SER A 530 6.62 45.35 -34.05
N ASP A 531 6.51 46.25 -33.08
CA ASP A 531 6.15 45.89 -31.69
C ASP A 531 4.70 46.12 -31.28
N LEU A 532 3.88 46.62 -32.21
CA LEU A 532 2.44 46.88 -32.05
C LEU A 532 2.07 48.13 -31.25
N MET A 533 3.01 48.93 -30.75
CA MET A 533 2.73 50.27 -30.22
C MET A 533 2.53 51.26 -31.37
N VAL A 534 2.02 52.46 -31.07
CA VAL A 534 1.82 53.52 -32.08
C VAL A 534 2.78 54.66 -31.84
N ASP A 535 3.32 55.24 -32.92
CA ASP A 535 4.45 56.16 -32.84
C ASP A 535 4.13 57.37 -31.94
N GLY A 536 2.90 57.88 -32.01
CA GLY A 536 2.41 58.95 -31.15
C GLY A 536 2.36 58.61 -29.65
N TRP A 537 2.05 57.37 -29.27
CA TRP A 537 2.03 56.93 -27.87
C TRP A 537 3.44 56.72 -27.34
N GLU A 538 4.32 56.10 -28.13
CA GLU A 538 5.72 55.84 -27.77
C GLU A 538 6.46 57.15 -27.50
N VAL A 539 6.32 58.13 -28.41
CA VAL A 539 6.91 59.46 -28.24
C VAL A 539 6.35 60.18 -27.00
N ALA A 540 5.08 59.97 -26.65
CA ALA A 540 4.46 60.59 -25.48
C ALA A 540 5.01 60.02 -24.15
N HIS A 541 5.38 58.74 -24.13
CA HIS A 541 5.91 58.04 -22.95
C HIS A 541 7.44 57.87 -22.97
N GLY A 542 8.13 58.48 -23.95
CA GLY A 542 9.58 58.54 -24.01
C GLY A 542 10.27 57.30 -24.59
N LEU A 543 9.52 56.46 -25.29
CA LEU A 543 10.00 55.28 -26.03
C LEU A 543 10.45 55.67 -27.46
N ASP A 544 11.14 54.76 -28.15
CA ASP A 544 11.72 54.99 -29.48
C ASP A 544 10.87 54.32 -30.59
N PRO A 545 10.06 55.09 -31.35
CA PRO A 545 9.09 54.57 -32.33
C PRO A 545 9.71 53.90 -33.58
N LEU A 546 11.03 53.77 -33.61
CA LEU A 546 11.78 53.06 -34.66
C LEU A 546 12.46 51.79 -34.14
N ASN A 547 12.30 51.46 -32.87
CA ASN A 547 12.99 50.39 -32.19
C ASN A 547 12.02 49.46 -31.46
N GLY A 548 11.34 48.61 -32.22
CA GLY A 548 10.39 47.65 -31.65
C GLY A 548 10.97 46.56 -30.72
N SER A 549 12.24 46.69 -30.31
CA SER A 549 12.78 45.93 -29.18
C SER A 549 12.52 46.60 -27.83
N ASP A 550 12.13 47.88 -27.79
CA ASP A 550 11.77 48.55 -26.54
C ASP A 550 10.34 48.21 -26.07
N GLY A 551 9.44 47.81 -26.95
CA GLY A 551 8.13 47.25 -26.58
C GLY A 551 8.17 46.00 -25.71
N ILE A 552 9.28 45.26 -25.70
CA ILE A 552 9.49 44.10 -24.81
C ILE A 552 10.32 44.42 -23.57
N LEU A 553 10.72 45.68 -23.39
CA LEU A 553 11.40 46.13 -22.17
C LEU A 553 10.37 46.48 -21.10
N ASP A 554 10.79 46.36 -19.86
CA ASP A 554 10.09 46.78 -18.65
C ASP A 554 10.83 48.01 -18.11
N ALA A 555 10.27 49.20 -18.36
CA ALA A 555 10.98 50.46 -18.21
C ALA A 555 11.05 50.97 -16.76
N ASP A 556 10.05 50.65 -15.92
CA ASP A 556 10.02 50.99 -14.49
C ASP A 556 10.28 49.80 -13.55
N SER A 557 10.48 48.59 -14.10
CA SER A 557 10.85 47.37 -13.40
C SER A 557 9.77 46.82 -12.46
N ASP A 558 8.52 46.97 -12.85
CA ASP A 558 7.35 46.55 -12.07
C ASP A 558 6.81 45.15 -12.46
N GLY A 559 7.37 44.56 -13.53
CA GLY A 559 7.00 43.26 -14.08
C GLY A 559 6.03 43.31 -15.27
N LEU A 560 5.63 44.50 -15.73
CA LEU A 560 4.86 44.72 -16.95
C LEU A 560 5.76 45.33 -18.03
N ILE A 561 5.69 44.77 -19.25
CA ILE A 561 6.47 45.30 -20.38
C ILE A 561 5.68 46.38 -21.12
N ASN A 562 6.39 47.35 -21.71
CA ASN A 562 5.83 48.54 -22.36
C ASN A 562 4.65 48.26 -23.30
N ASN A 563 4.71 47.15 -24.07
CA ASN A 563 3.61 46.80 -24.99
C ASN A 563 2.31 46.41 -24.27
N TYR A 564 2.38 45.82 -23.08
CA TYR A 564 1.22 45.47 -22.28
C TYR A 564 0.69 46.69 -21.54
N GLU A 565 1.57 47.59 -21.14
CA GLU A 565 1.21 48.88 -20.56
C GLU A 565 0.41 49.73 -21.54
N TYR A 566 0.84 49.76 -22.81
CA TYR A 566 0.03 50.36 -23.88
C TYR A 566 -1.37 49.74 -23.99
N VAL A 567 -1.49 48.42 -23.79
CA VAL A 567 -2.77 47.69 -23.91
C VAL A 567 -3.69 47.92 -22.70
N CYS A 568 -3.16 47.96 -21.48
CA CYS A 568 -3.93 48.21 -20.26
C CYS A 568 -4.06 49.70 -19.90
N ALA A 569 -3.39 50.58 -20.65
CA ALA A 569 -3.36 52.02 -20.46
C ALA A 569 -2.71 52.48 -19.13
N SER A 570 -1.70 51.74 -18.67
CA SER A 570 -0.78 52.18 -17.61
C SER A 570 0.36 53.06 -18.19
N ASP A 571 1.15 53.67 -17.30
CA ASP A 571 2.31 54.48 -17.68
C ASP A 571 3.61 53.64 -17.59
N PRO A 572 4.34 53.39 -18.70
CA PRO A 572 5.61 52.64 -18.73
C PRO A 572 6.77 53.22 -17.92
N ASN A 573 6.53 54.28 -17.16
CA ASN A 573 7.53 54.87 -16.28
C ASN A 573 7.01 55.05 -14.85
N ASP A 574 5.85 54.49 -14.50
CA ASP A 574 5.24 54.58 -13.18
C ASP A 574 4.78 53.20 -12.69
N PRO A 575 5.52 52.56 -11.77
CA PRO A 575 5.30 51.15 -11.41
C PRO A 575 4.01 50.89 -10.59
N ASP A 576 3.15 51.90 -10.41
CA ASP A 576 1.88 51.91 -9.66
C ASP A 576 1.05 53.10 -10.17
N THR A 577 0.45 52.94 -11.35
CA THR A 577 -0.21 54.00 -12.12
C THR A 577 -1.35 54.68 -11.36
N ASP A 578 -2.05 53.96 -10.50
CA ASP A 578 -3.21 54.48 -9.76
C ASP A 578 -2.93 54.81 -8.28
N SER A 579 -1.72 54.49 -7.82
CA SER A 579 -1.18 54.80 -6.50
C SER A 579 -1.96 54.16 -5.33
N ASP A 580 -2.47 52.94 -5.52
CA ASP A 580 -3.13 52.18 -4.47
C ASP A 580 -2.19 51.29 -3.63
N GLY A 581 -0.96 51.13 -4.10
CA GLY A 581 0.11 50.40 -3.44
C GLY A 581 0.37 49.00 -3.98
N MET A 582 -0.35 48.54 -4.99
CA MET A 582 0.00 47.39 -5.83
C MET A 582 0.76 47.87 -7.08
N THR A 583 1.54 47.00 -7.74
CA THR A 583 2.22 47.37 -9.00
C THR A 583 1.37 47.02 -10.21
N ASP A 584 1.50 47.77 -11.31
CA ASP A 584 0.70 47.55 -12.52
C ASP A 584 0.93 46.12 -13.06
N GLY A 585 2.17 45.63 -12.99
CA GLY A 585 2.52 44.25 -13.31
C GLY A 585 1.85 43.20 -12.43
N PHE A 586 1.70 43.44 -11.12
CA PHE A 586 0.96 42.54 -10.24
C PHE A 586 -0.52 42.53 -10.57
N GLU A 587 -1.10 43.71 -10.74
CA GLU A 587 -2.51 43.89 -11.03
C GLU A 587 -2.91 43.30 -12.38
N TYR A 588 -2.11 43.54 -13.42
CA TYR A 588 -2.33 42.98 -14.75
C TYR A 588 -2.32 41.45 -14.73
N ASN A 589 -1.31 40.84 -14.09
CA ASN A 589 -1.20 39.39 -13.96
C ASN A 589 -2.36 38.79 -13.17
N ASN A 590 -2.90 39.52 -12.18
CA ASN A 590 -4.04 39.10 -11.37
C ASN A 590 -5.40 39.59 -11.89
N THR A 591 -5.46 40.20 -13.08
CA THR A 591 -6.70 40.76 -13.68
C THR A 591 -7.45 41.73 -12.74
N LEU A 592 -6.67 42.47 -11.97
CA LEU A 592 -7.07 43.68 -11.26
C LEU A 592 -6.96 44.88 -12.21
N ASN A 593 -7.40 46.05 -11.76
CA ASN A 593 -7.51 47.22 -12.60
C ASN A 593 -6.42 48.23 -12.29
N VAL A 594 -5.34 48.17 -13.08
CA VAL A 594 -4.14 49.06 -13.08
C VAL A 594 -4.40 50.57 -13.11
N THR A 595 -5.66 51.02 -13.18
CA THR A 595 -6.05 52.43 -13.25
C THR A 595 -7.16 52.82 -12.26
N ASP A 596 -7.64 51.90 -11.42
CA ASP A 596 -8.72 52.13 -10.46
C ASP A 596 -8.35 51.71 -9.03
N PRO A 597 -7.94 52.66 -8.17
CA PRO A 597 -7.31 52.37 -6.88
C PRO A 597 -8.30 51.85 -5.81
N SER A 598 -9.54 51.57 -6.22
CA SER A 598 -10.60 51.11 -5.34
C SER A 598 -10.73 49.60 -5.30
N ASP A 599 -10.04 48.87 -6.17
CA ASP A 599 -10.03 47.42 -6.15
C ASP A 599 -9.00 46.83 -5.16
N ALA A 600 -7.94 47.55 -4.75
CA ALA A 600 -7.06 47.17 -3.63
C ALA A 600 -7.80 46.69 -2.37
N VAL A 601 -8.93 47.32 -2.04
CA VAL A 601 -9.72 47.02 -0.83
C VAL A 601 -10.83 46.00 -1.06
N LEU A 602 -10.98 45.50 -2.29
CA LEU A 602 -11.90 44.42 -2.59
C LEU A 602 -11.26 43.08 -2.23
N ASP A 603 -12.12 42.12 -1.95
CA ASP A 603 -11.79 40.72 -1.70
C ASP A 603 -12.41 39.96 -2.88
N ARG A 604 -11.57 39.56 -3.83
CA ARG A 604 -12.03 39.15 -5.17
C ARG A 604 -12.46 37.68 -5.19
N ASP A 605 -11.77 36.81 -4.47
CA ASP A 605 -12.05 35.38 -4.39
C ASP A 605 -12.87 34.97 -3.15
N LEU A 606 -13.12 35.92 -2.23
CA LEU A 606 -13.99 35.79 -1.06
C LEU A 606 -13.42 34.90 0.04
N ASP A 607 -12.10 34.84 0.18
CA ASP A 607 -11.40 34.09 1.21
C ASP A 607 -11.26 34.88 2.54
N GLY A 608 -11.48 36.19 2.49
CA GLY A 608 -11.41 37.11 3.60
C GLY A 608 -10.15 37.98 3.67
N LEU A 609 -9.24 37.86 2.71
CA LEU A 609 -8.12 38.78 2.45
C LEU A 609 -8.52 39.80 1.37
N THR A 610 -8.05 41.04 1.50
CA THR A 610 -8.19 42.03 0.42
C THR A 610 -7.09 41.87 -0.62
N ASN A 611 -7.32 42.26 -1.87
CA ASN A 611 -6.32 42.20 -2.95
C ASN A 611 -4.97 42.82 -2.53
N PHE A 612 -5.00 43.92 -1.77
CA PHE A 612 -3.79 44.55 -1.22
C PHE A 612 -3.13 43.71 -0.10
N GLU A 613 -3.91 43.11 0.79
CA GLU A 613 -3.36 42.19 1.81
C GLU A 613 -2.70 40.99 1.14
N GLU A 614 -3.30 40.45 0.09
CA GLU A 614 -2.75 39.36 -0.68
C GLU A 614 -1.50 39.76 -1.44
N PHE A 615 -1.43 40.96 -2.01
CA PHE A 615 -0.19 41.50 -2.57
C PHE A 615 0.95 41.54 -1.53
N VAL A 616 0.66 42.03 -0.32
CA VAL A 616 1.64 42.11 0.78
C VAL A 616 2.04 40.73 1.29
N LEU A 617 1.06 39.84 1.40
CA LEU A 617 1.23 38.45 1.81
C LEU A 617 1.72 37.58 0.67
N GLY A 618 1.84 38.12 -0.55
CA GLY A 618 2.03 37.51 -1.88
C GLY A 618 1.29 36.20 -2.12
N THR A 619 0.08 36.11 -1.60
CA THR A 619 -0.95 35.15 -1.99
C THR A 619 -1.63 35.62 -3.29
N ASN A 620 -2.57 34.84 -3.82
CA ASN A 620 -3.16 35.05 -5.13
C ASN A 620 -4.60 35.60 -5.03
N PRO A 621 -4.86 36.86 -5.43
CA PRO A 621 -6.19 37.51 -5.41
C PRO A 621 -7.32 36.87 -6.21
N ARG A 622 -7.06 35.71 -6.79
CA ARG A 622 -8.00 34.95 -7.61
C ARG A 622 -8.24 33.56 -7.06
N SER A 623 -7.57 33.19 -5.97
CA SER A 623 -7.56 31.86 -5.39
C SER A 623 -7.41 31.96 -3.88
N GLY A 624 -8.50 31.71 -3.15
CA GLY A 624 -8.48 31.67 -1.68
C GLY A 624 -7.75 30.47 -1.07
N ASP A 625 -6.90 29.84 -1.87
CA ASP A 625 -6.02 28.69 -1.62
C ASP A 625 -4.93 28.82 -2.69
N THR A 626 -3.85 29.51 -2.35
CA THR A 626 -2.84 30.02 -3.28
C THR A 626 -1.97 28.89 -3.84
N ASP A 627 -1.61 27.90 -3.02
CA ASP A 627 -0.80 26.76 -3.41
C ASP A 627 -1.61 25.51 -3.78
N SER A 628 -2.94 25.61 -3.74
CA SER A 628 -3.89 24.57 -4.15
C SER A 628 -3.79 23.29 -3.34
N ASP A 629 -3.50 23.43 -2.05
CA ASP A 629 -3.24 22.33 -1.15
C ASP A 629 -4.50 21.88 -0.35
N ALA A 630 -5.60 22.61 -0.56
CA ALA A 630 -6.93 22.50 0.04
C ALA A 630 -7.08 23.11 1.44
N MET A 631 -6.07 23.81 1.97
CA MET A 631 -6.18 24.71 3.11
C MET A 631 -6.33 26.16 2.60
N PRO A 632 -7.28 26.96 3.11
CA PRO A 632 -7.44 28.35 2.66
C PRO A 632 -6.37 29.28 3.24
N ASP A 633 -5.91 30.26 2.44
CA ASP A 633 -4.83 31.19 2.80
C ASP A 633 -5.04 31.84 4.18
N LEU A 634 -6.25 32.37 4.42
CA LEU A 634 -6.60 32.99 5.69
C LEU A 634 -6.49 32.02 6.88
N TRP A 635 -6.85 30.75 6.68
CA TRP A 635 -6.78 29.73 7.73
C TRP A 635 -5.32 29.40 8.04
N GLU A 636 -4.49 29.20 7.02
CA GLU A 636 -3.07 28.89 7.17
C GLU A 636 -2.32 30.01 7.90
N ILE A 637 -2.55 31.25 7.48
CA ILE A 637 -1.99 32.44 8.15
C ILE A 637 -2.43 32.48 9.61
N SER A 638 -3.69 32.15 9.91
CA SER A 638 -4.21 32.16 11.28
C SER A 638 -3.62 31.06 12.16
N ASN A 639 -3.09 29.99 11.55
CA ASN A 639 -2.47 28.85 12.21
C ASN A 639 -0.95 28.82 12.02
N ASP A 640 -0.31 29.94 11.63
CA ASP A 640 1.14 30.04 11.42
C ASP A 640 1.69 28.96 10.44
N LEU A 641 0.95 28.70 9.36
CA LEU A 641 1.33 27.87 8.19
C LEU A 641 1.66 28.78 6.99
N ASP A 642 2.23 28.22 5.93
CA ASP A 642 2.69 28.96 4.74
C ASP A 642 1.77 28.74 3.53
N PRO A 643 0.88 29.70 3.20
CA PRO A 643 -0.14 29.57 2.14
C PRO A 643 0.42 29.50 0.70
N ARG A 644 1.73 29.35 0.56
CA ARG A 644 2.42 29.22 -0.72
C ARG A 644 3.17 27.91 -0.85
N ASN A 645 3.12 27.07 0.17
CA ASN A 645 3.89 25.86 0.27
C ASN A 645 2.97 24.66 0.35
N TYR A 646 2.58 24.17 -0.83
CA TYR A 646 1.75 22.98 -1.00
C TYR A 646 2.16 21.77 -0.15
N SER A 647 3.44 21.66 0.21
CA SER A 647 3.95 20.53 0.98
C SER A 647 3.70 20.65 2.49
N ASP A 648 3.36 21.83 3.00
CA ASP A 648 3.22 22.06 4.43
C ASP A 648 1.97 21.39 5.03
N LYS A 649 0.93 21.12 4.23
CA LYS A 649 -0.18 20.21 4.57
C LYS A 649 0.23 18.85 5.11
N TYR A 650 1.39 18.34 4.68
CA TYR A 650 1.90 17.02 5.06
C TYR A 650 2.82 17.09 6.28
N LEU A 651 3.15 18.29 6.74
CA LEU A 651 3.88 18.47 7.97
C LEU A 651 2.96 18.19 9.15
N ASP A 652 3.59 17.72 10.22
CA ASP A 652 3.01 17.50 11.53
C ASP A 652 3.65 18.57 12.43
N LYS A 653 2.92 19.66 12.65
CA LYS A 653 3.49 20.89 13.20
C LYS A 653 3.71 20.81 14.70
N ASP A 654 2.84 20.12 15.43
CA ASP A 654 2.93 19.97 16.88
C ASP A 654 3.52 18.61 17.33
N GLY A 655 3.71 17.67 16.40
CA GLY A 655 4.47 16.45 16.58
C GLY A 655 3.64 15.28 17.13
N ASP A 656 2.34 15.26 16.88
CA ASP A 656 1.40 14.27 17.41
C ASP A 656 1.06 13.14 16.41
N LEU A 657 1.67 13.17 15.23
CA LEU A 657 1.49 12.28 14.09
C LEU A 657 0.19 12.52 13.27
N LEU A 658 -0.47 13.65 13.47
CA LEU A 658 -1.53 14.18 12.61
C LEU A 658 -0.95 15.25 11.67
N MET A 659 -1.30 15.20 10.39
CA MET A 659 -0.80 16.18 9.41
C MET A 659 -1.70 17.42 9.40
N ASN A 660 -1.12 18.61 9.19
CA ASN A 660 -1.83 19.91 9.20
C ASN A 660 -3.15 19.92 8.41
N TYR A 661 -3.18 19.31 7.22
CA TYR A 661 -4.41 19.24 6.42
C TYR A 661 -5.49 18.36 7.06
N VAL A 662 -5.10 17.27 7.72
CA VAL A 662 -6.05 16.42 8.45
C VAL A 662 -6.61 17.21 9.63
N GLU A 663 -5.78 18.01 10.30
CA GLU A 663 -6.21 18.86 11.40
C GLU A 663 -7.20 19.93 10.97
N PHE A 664 -6.92 20.61 9.85
CA PHE A 664 -7.88 21.49 9.20
C PHE A 664 -9.20 20.78 8.91
N ALA A 665 -9.14 19.58 8.33
CA ALA A 665 -10.32 18.80 7.95
C ALA A 665 -11.13 18.31 9.16
N TRP A 666 -10.47 18.03 10.28
CA TRP A 666 -11.08 17.47 11.50
C TRP A 666 -11.45 18.55 12.52
N GLY A 667 -10.92 19.76 12.36
CA GLY A 667 -11.14 20.89 13.26
C GLY A 667 -10.31 20.83 14.54
N THR A 668 -9.19 20.11 14.52
CA THR A 668 -8.17 20.13 15.57
C THR A 668 -7.21 21.30 15.36
N ASP A 669 -6.37 21.59 16.36
CA ASP A 669 -5.46 22.74 16.34
C ASP A 669 -4.03 22.27 15.98
N PRO A 670 -3.48 22.65 14.80
CA PRO A 670 -2.14 22.23 14.34
C PRO A 670 -0.97 22.74 15.16
N SER A 671 -1.23 23.40 16.27
CA SER A 671 -0.22 23.81 17.24
C SER A 671 -0.45 23.19 18.62
N ASN A 672 -1.40 22.26 18.76
CA ASN A 672 -1.79 21.66 20.01
C ASN A 672 -2.05 20.14 19.87
N PRO A 673 -1.12 19.29 20.32
CA PRO A 673 -1.13 17.85 20.02
C PRO A 673 -2.20 17.04 20.77
N ASP A 674 -3.14 17.71 21.45
CA ASP A 674 -4.22 17.16 22.29
C ASP A 674 -5.29 18.27 22.39
N THR A 675 -6.17 18.33 21.39
CA THR A 675 -7.10 19.44 21.18
C THR A 675 -8.15 19.54 22.28
N ASP A 676 -8.64 18.42 22.81
CA ASP A 676 -9.67 18.42 23.83
C ASP A 676 -9.16 18.28 25.29
N GLY A 677 -7.88 17.96 25.44
CA GLY A 677 -7.14 17.99 26.69
C GLY A 677 -7.41 16.79 27.60
N ASP A 678 -7.78 15.64 27.05
CA ASP A 678 -8.07 14.43 27.82
C ASP A 678 -6.85 13.52 28.07
N GLY A 679 -5.75 13.79 27.37
CA GLY A 679 -4.47 13.11 27.50
C GLY A 679 -4.17 12.10 26.39
N LEU A 680 -5.10 11.85 25.47
CA LEU A 680 -4.83 11.19 24.20
C LEU A 680 -4.42 12.26 23.15
N PRO A 681 -3.38 12.01 22.33
CA PRO A 681 -3.05 12.93 21.24
C PRO A 681 -4.00 12.82 20.06
N ASP A 682 -4.25 13.92 19.34
CA ASP A 682 -5.22 13.93 18.23
C ASP A 682 -4.84 12.90 17.15
N GLY A 683 -3.54 12.75 16.89
CA GLY A 683 -2.98 11.75 15.98
C GLY A 683 -3.20 10.29 16.37
N ILE A 684 -3.46 9.99 17.65
CA ILE A 684 -3.85 8.65 18.13
C ILE A 684 -5.35 8.43 17.97
N GLU A 685 -6.14 9.49 18.07
CA GLU A 685 -7.60 9.46 18.00
C GLU A 685 -8.15 9.38 16.57
N GLN A 686 -7.31 8.93 15.63
CA GLN A 686 -7.71 8.66 14.24
C GLN A 686 -8.62 7.45 14.06
N ILE A 687 -8.92 6.76 15.16
CA ILE A 687 -9.55 5.46 15.13
C ILE A 687 -11.07 5.63 15.28
N PRO A 688 -11.90 4.85 14.55
CA PRO A 688 -13.34 4.92 14.76
C PRO A 688 -13.64 4.78 16.26
N TRP A 689 -14.46 5.68 16.81
CA TRP A 689 -14.90 5.72 18.21
C TRP A 689 -14.01 6.46 19.23
N LEU A 690 -12.81 6.89 18.85
CA LEU A 690 -12.09 7.97 19.52
C LEU A 690 -12.33 9.28 18.76
N SER A 691 -12.27 10.41 19.43
CA SER A 691 -12.63 11.71 18.87
C SER A 691 -11.78 12.79 19.53
N PRO A 692 -10.89 13.46 18.78
CA PRO A 692 -9.98 14.51 19.30
C PRO A 692 -10.67 15.81 19.73
N LEU A 693 -11.99 15.77 19.85
CA LEU A 693 -12.89 16.85 20.20
C LEU A 693 -13.89 16.42 21.31
N ASP A 694 -13.82 15.18 21.82
CA ASP A 694 -14.69 14.65 22.87
C ASP A 694 -13.87 14.04 24.03
N PRO A 695 -13.58 14.80 25.09
CA PRO A 695 -12.60 14.42 26.12
C PRO A 695 -13.09 13.33 27.08
N SER A 696 -14.17 12.64 26.74
CA SER A 696 -14.80 11.61 27.58
C SER A 696 -14.46 10.20 27.15
N ASP A 697 -14.00 10.00 25.91
CA ASP A 697 -13.70 8.69 25.35
C ASP A 697 -12.35 8.13 25.81
N ALA A 698 -11.38 8.95 26.22
CA ALA A 698 -10.19 8.50 26.95
C ALA A 698 -10.50 7.64 28.17
N SER A 699 -11.68 7.82 28.78
CA SER A 699 -12.13 7.07 29.96
C SER A 699 -12.94 5.80 29.64
N TYR A 700 -13.17 5.50 28.37
CA TYR A 700 -13.82 4.27 27.95
C TYR A 700 -12.84 3.10 27.93
N ASP A 701 -13.39 1.89 28.08
CA ASP A 701 -12.69 0.61 28.07
C ASP A 701 -13.24 -0.16 26.85
N ASN A 702 -12.55 -0.02 25.71
CA ASN A 702 -13.10 -0.39 24.40
C ASN A 702 -13.06 -1.90 24.14
N ASP A 703 -12.04 -2.58 24.64
CA ASP A 703 -11.86 -4.02 24.50
C ASP A 703 -12.36 -4.83 25.72
N SER A 704 -12.78 -4.13 26.77
CA SER A 704 -13.41 -4.68 27.98
C SER A 704 -12.47 -5.56 28.81
N ASP A 705 -11.19 -5.24 28.84
CA ASP A 705 -10.16 -5.94 29.61
C ASP A 705 -9.96 -5.37 31.04
N GLY A 706 -10.49 -4.16 31.29
CA GLY A 706 -10.42 -3.45 32.56
C GLY A 706 -9.49 -2.24 32.59
N LEU A 707 -8.81 -1.91 31.49
CA LEU A 707 -8.06 -0.67 31.29
C LEU A 707 -8.89 0.34 30.50
N SER A 708 -8.73 1.63 30.80
CA SER A 708 -9.26 2.69 29.96
C SER A 708 -8.33 2.99 28.79
N ASN A 709 -8.85 3.55 27.69
CA ASN A 709 -8.08 3.91 26.50
C ASN A 709 -6.83 4.75 26.84
N LEU A 710 -6.96 5.68 27.79
CA LEU A 710 -5.83 6.48 28.29
C LEU A 710 -4.82 5.64 29.08
N GLU A 711 -5.27 4.69 29.90
CA GLU A 711 -4.37 3.77 30.61
C GLU A 711 -3.60 2.89 29.62
N GLU A 712 -4.27 2.39 28.59
CA GLU A 712 -3.65 1.59 27.53
C GLU A 712 -2.60 2.38 26.75
N TYR A 713 -2.93 3.59 26.31
CA TYR A 713 -1.97 4.49 25.67
C TYR A 713 -0.72 4.74 26.54
N ASN A 714 -0.91 4.94 27.84
CA ASN A 714 0.20 5.16 28.77
C ASN A 714 1.04 3.90 29.03
N LEU A 715 0.45 2.71 28.88
CA LEU A 715 1.10 1.41 29.04
C LEU A 715 1.73 0.90 27.74
N GLY A 716 1.33 1.44 26.58
CA GLY A 716 1.76 0.98 25.27
C GLY A 716 1.02 -0.29 24.82
N THR A 717 -0.15 -0.54 25.40
CA THR A 717 -1.04 -1.65 25.05
C THR A 717 -2.08 -1.20 24.01
N SER A 718 -2.80 -2.16 23.44
CA SER A 718 -3.71 -1.95 22.32
C SER A 718 -5.15 -1.74 22.79
N ILE A 719 -5.65 -0.51 22.61
CA ILE A 719 -7.06 -0.05 22.77
C ILE A 719 -8.18 -0.87 22.07
N TRP A 720 -7.84 -1.95 21.38
CA TRP A 720 -8.78 -2.86 20.68
C TRP A 720 -8.54 -4.34 20.97
N LEU A 721 -7.43 -4.67 21.61
CA LEU A 721 -6.99 -6.03 21.82
C LEU A 721 -6.75 -6.19 23.31
N ASN A 722 -7.66 -6.94 23.92
CA ASN A 722 -7.59 -7.23 25.34
C ASN A 722 -6.34 -8.02 25.76
N ASP A 723 -5.49 -8.45 24.82
CA ASP A 723 -4.26 -9.23 24.98
C ASP A 723 -3.29 -8.76 23.88
N THR A 724 -2.43 -7.79 24.23
CA THR A 724 -1.56 -7.07 23.29
C THR A 724 -0.44 -7.95 22.76
N ASP A 725 0.13 -8.82 23.59
CA ASP A 725 1.29 -9.65 23.22
C ASP A 725 0.93 -11.09 22.81
N SER A 726 -0.37 -11.42 22.87
CA SER A 726 -0.97 -12.68 22.43
C SER A 726 -0.51 -13.90 23.21
N ASP A 727 -0.23 -13.75 24.50
CA ASP A 727 0.20 -14.83 25.38
C ASP A 727 -0.94 -15.53 26.15
N SER A 728 -2.19 -15.13 25.87
CA SER A 728 -3.44 -15.61 26.46
C SER A 728 -3.78 -15.05 27.83
N MET A 729 -3.03 -14.06 28.34
CA MET A 729 -3.39 -13.26 29.50
C MET A 729 -3.87 -11.86 29.04
N PRO A 730 -4.99 -11.33 29.57
CA PRO A 730 -5.42 -9.99 29.20
C PRO A 730 -4.60 -8.88 29.84
N ASP A 731 -4.38 -7.77 29.13
CA ASP A 731 -3.51 -6.68 29.59
C ASP A 731 -3.98 -6.12 30.95
N GLY A 732 -5.28 -5.88 31.11
CA GLY A 732 -5.88 -5.43 32.36
C GLY A 732 -5.73 -6.41 33.52
N TRP A 733 -5.68 -7.72 33.25
CA TRP A 733 -5.39 -8.72 34.27
C TRP A 733 -3.90 -8.71 34.65
N GLU A 734 -3.02 -8.64 33.66
CA GLU A 734 -1.57 -8.60 33.86
C GLU A 734 -1.16 -7.38 34.69
N VAL A 735 -1.66 -6.20 34.33
CA VAL A 735 -1.44 -4.96 35.09
C VAL A 735 -1.93 -5.10 36.54
N ALA A 736 -3.09 -5.72 36.75
CA ALA A 736 -3.63 -5.95 38.09
C ALA A 736 -2.78 -6.93 38.92
N LYS A 737 -2.12 -7.90 38.28
CA LYS A 737 -1.21 -8.88 38.90
C LYS A 737 0.26 -8.45 38.93
N GLY A 738 0.61 -7.37 38.26
CA GLY A 738 1.98 -6.82 38.22
C GLY A 738 2.88 -7.46 37.17
N PHE A 739 2.30 -8.04 36.12
CA PHE A 739 2.97 -8.54 34.91
C PHE A 739 3.06 -7.44 33.84
N ASP A 740 3.86 -7.68 32.80
CA ASP A 740 4.14 -6.71 31.74
C ASP A 740 3.33 -7.07 30.48
N PRO A 741 2.24 -6.35 30.18
CA PRO A 741 1.27 -6.70 29.13
C PRO A 741 1.80 -6.56 27.69
N THR A 742 3.11 -6.35 27.54
CA THR A 742 3.79 -6.25 26.25
C THR A 742 4.88 -7.32 26.10
N ASN A 743 4.99 -8.23 27.07
CA ASN A 743 6.05 -9.21 27.18
C ASN A 743 5.51 -10.63 27.41
N SER A 744 5.25 -11.30 26.28
CA SER A 744 4.68 -12.65 26.18
C SER A 744 5.46 -13.79 26.89
N THR A 745 6.59 -13.48 27.52
CA THR A 745 7.42 -14.46 28.22
C THR A 745 7.03 -14.62 29.67
N ASP A 746 6.31 -13.66 30.26
CA ASP A 746 5.88 -13.76 31.64
C ASP A 746 4.68 -14.69 31.83
N ALA A 747 3.85 -14.99 30.81
CA ALA A 747 2.91 -16.12 30.85
C ALA A 747 3.55 -17.41 31.34
N SER A 748 4.79 -17.69 30.93
CA SER A 748 5.53 -18.92 31.26
C SER A 748 6.33 -18.85 32.58
N GLN A 749 6.19 -17.77 33.34
CA GLN A 749 6.81 -17.65 34.66
C GLN A 749 5.95 -18.32 35.73
N ASP A 750 6.62 -18.70 36.83
CA ASP A 750 6.08 -19.36 38.01
C ASP A 750 6.64 -18.59 39.24
N PRO A 751 5.99 -17.48 39.64
CA PRO A 751 6.54 -16.54 40.63
C PRO A 751 6.58 -17.10 42.05
N ASP A 752 5.62 -17.94 42.43
CA ASP A 752 5.48 -18.54 43.77
C ASP A 752 6.06 -19.97 43.88
N ASN A 753 6.50 -20.55 42.75
CA ASN A 753 7.23 -21.82 42.62
C ASN A 753 6.40 -23.04 43.01
N ASP A 754 5.15 -23.06 42.56
CA ASP A 754 4.16 -24.08 42.88
C ASP A 754 3.92 -25.07 41.72
N LEU A 755 4.57 -24.85 40.57
CA LEU A 755 4.47 -25.56 39.29
C LEU A 755 3.29 -25.15 38.40
N ALA A 756 2.50 -24.15 38.79
CA ALA A 756 1.56 -23.44 37.92
C ALA A 756 2.30 -22.30 37.22
N TYR A 757 1.94 -22.06 35.96
CA TYR A 757 2.44 -20.89 35.22
C TYR A 757 1.35 -19.81 35.22
N ASN A 758 1.75 -18.54 35.16
CA ASN A 758 0.82 -17.40 35.17
C ASN A 758 -0.39 -17.56 34.23
N TRP A 759 -0.18 -18.05 32.99
CA TRP A 759 -1.27 -18.27 32.03
C TRP A 759 -2.30 -19.32 32.50
N TYR A 760 -1.83 -20.37 33.17
CA TYR A 760 -2.68 -21.42 33.73
C TYR A 760 -3.50 -20.85 34.89
N GLU A 761 -2.87 -20.03 35.71
CA GLU A 761 -3.52 -19.41 36.86
C GLU A 761 -4.58 -18.40 36.46
N TYR A 762 -4.34 -17.64 35.39
CA TYR A 762 -5.39 -16.84 34.76
C TYR A 762 -6.56 -17.72 34.28
N GLU A 763 -6.29 -18.83 33.58
CA GLU A 763 -7.32 -19.74 33.08
C GLU A 763 -8.15 -20.38 34.22
N LYS A 764 -7.50 -20.71 35.34
CA LYS A 764 -8.16 -21.33 36.51
C LYS A 764 -8.74 -20.34 37.50
N GLY A 765 -8.28 -19.10 37.50
CA GLY A 765 -8.66 -18.09 38.48
C GLY A 765 -7.97 -18.25 39.83
N THR A 766 -6.77 -18.85 39.85
CA THR A 766 -5.88 -18.91 41.02
C THR A 766 -5.03 -17.63 41.14
N ASP A 767 -4.26 -17.47 42.22
CA ASP A 767 -3.41 -16.29 42.41
C ASP A 767 -1.92 -16.60 42.15
N PRO A 768 -1.27 -15.97 41.14
CA PRO A 768 0.16 -16.16 40.80
C PRO A 768 1.22 -15.86 41.84
N HIS A 769 0.77 -15.55 43.04
CA HIS A 769 1.59 -15.20 44.20
C HIS A 769 1.17 -15.98 45.44
N ASP A 770 0.26 -16.95 45.32
CA ASP A 770 -0.26 -17.81 46.37
C ASP A 770 -0.24 -19.26 45.90
N ASN A 771 0.72 -20.03 46.42
CA ASN A 771 1.05 -21.36 45.93
C ASN A 771 0.03 -22.47 46.31
N ASP A 772 -1.09 -22.11 46.94
CA ASP A 772 -2.14 -22.99 47.48
C ASP A 772 -3.41 -22.13 47.70
N THR A 773 -4.10 -21.83 46.60
CA THR A 773 -5.19 -20.84 46.51
C THR A 773 -6.37 -21.20 47.42
N ASP A 774 -6.69 -22.49 47.56
CA ASP A 774 -7.83 -22.95 48.36
C ASP A 774 -7.44 -23.40 49.79
N SER A 775 -6.14 -23.42 50.08
CA SER A 775 -5.54 -23.71 51.38
C SER A 775 -5.80 -25.13 51.90
N ASP A 776 -5.86 -26.11 50.99
CA ASP A 776 -6.11 -27.51 51.31
C ASP A 776 -4.85 -28.36 51.52
N THR A 777 -3.68 -27.74 51.33
CA THR A 777 -2.30 -28.29 51.43
C THR A 777 -1.73 -28.96 50.19
N VAL A 778 -2.50 -29.08 49.10
CA VAL A 778 -1.98 -29.36 47.76
C VAL A 778 -1.67 -28.01 47.09
N LEU A 779 -0.67 -27.97 46.20
CA LEU A 779 -0.30 -26.74 45.50
C LEU A 779 -1.09 -26.64 44.20
N ASP A 780 -1.45 -25.44 43.73
CA ASP A 780 -2.27 -25.26 42.52
C ASP A 780 -1.65 -25.95 41.31
N GLY A 781 -0.33 -25.81 41.14
CA GLY A 781 0.44 -26.50 40.10
C GLY A 781 0.48 -28.02 40.23
N VAL A 782 0.39 -28.55 41.45
CA VAL A 782 0.29 -30.00 41.70
C VAL A 782 -1.12 -30.50 41.37
N GLU A 783 -2.15 -29.75 41.74
CA GLU A 783 -3.54 -30.07 41.41
C GLU A 783 -3.74 -30.08 39.89
N ALA A 784 -3.11 -29.14 39.18
CA ALA A 784 -3.05 -29.11 37.72
C ALA A 784 -2.51 -30.42 37.11
N ILE A 785 -1.45 -30.98 37.70
CA ILE A 785 -0.81 -32.22 37.22
C ILE A 785 -1.71 -33.43 37.45
N TYR A 786 -2.39 -33.47 38.59
CA TYR A 786 -3.23 -34.60 39.02
C TYR A 786 -4.70 -34.48 38.59
N GLY A 787 -5.10 -33.34 38.00
CA GLY A 787 -6.47 -33.09 37.55
C GLY A 787 -7.45 -32.80 38.69
N MET A 788 -6.93 -32.31 39.82
CA MET A 788 -7.70 -31.76 40.94
C MET A 788 -8.12 -30.31 40.65
N ASP A 789 -9.06 -29.77 41.42
CA ASP A 789 -9.60 -28.43 41.26
C ASP A 789 -8.98 -27.47 42.29
N PRO A 790 -8.06 -26.55 41.89
CA PRO A 790 -7.32 -25.67 42.81
C PRO A 790 -8.16 -24.58 43.49
N LEU A 791 -9.48 -24.69 43.38
CA LEU A 791 -10.47 -23.83 44.02
C LEU A 791 -11.44 -24.62 44.92
N ASP A 792 -11.32 -25.97 44.98
CA ASP A 792 -12.19 -26.85 45.76
C ASP A 792 -11.43 -27.63 46.84
N PRO A 793 -11.32 -27.09 48.07
CA PRO A 793 -10.49 -27.67 49.11
C PRO A 793 -11.04 -28.98 49.68
N GLU A 794 -12.22 -29.44 49.21
CA GLU A 794 -12.78 -30.73 49.58
C GLU A 794 -12.15 -31.90 48.80
N ASP A 795 -11.59 -31.65 47.61
CA ASP A 795 -11.13 -32.72 46.72
C ASP A 795 -9.83 -33.40 47.19
N ALA A 796 -8.94 -32.70 47.90
CA ALA A 796 -7.80 -33.28 48.61
C ALA A 796 -8.17 -34.31 49.68
N TRP A 797 -9.38 -34.21 50.24
CA TRP A 797 -9.88 -35.10 51.30
C TRP A 797 -10.75 -36.23 50.76
N LEU A 798 -10.96 -36.29 49.44
CA LEU A 798 -11.59 -37.42 48.79
C LEU A 798 -10.60 -38.60 48.70
N ASP A 799 -11.19 -39.77 48.52
CA ASP A 799 -10.51 -41.06 48.34
C ASP A 799 -11.09 -41.61 47.03
N TRP A 800 -10.44 -41.30 45.92
CA TRP A 800 -11.00 -41.51 44.58
C TRP A 800 -11.04 -42.98 44.17
N ASP A 801 -10.07 -43.78 44.60
CA ASP A 801 -9.96 -45.21 44.29
C ASP A 801 -10.54 -46.12 45.39
N GLY A 802 -10.79 -45.58 46.59
CA GLY A 802 -11.45 -46.25 47.71
C GLY A 802 -10.51 -47.10 48.57
N ASP A 803 -9.20 -46.84 48.55
CA ASP A 803 -8.18 -47.64 49.22
C ASP A 803 -7.93 -47.22 50.70
N SER A 804 -8.63 -46.19 51.17
CA SER A 804 -8.54 -45.57 52.50
C SER A 804 -7.37 -44.60 52.72
N ILE A 805 -6.65 -44.22 51.67
CA ILE A 805 -5.81 -43.02 51.61
C ILE A 805 -6.67 -41.89 51.01
N VAL A 806 -6.39 -40.63 51.37
CA VAL A 806 -7.01 -39.48 50.71
C VAL A 806 -6.06 -38.91 49.67
N ASN A 807 -6.59 -38.28 48.63
CA ASN A 807 -5.84 -37.76 47.48
C ASN A 807 -4.58 -36.97 47.88
N ALA A 808 -4.66 -36.05 48.85
CA ALA A 808 -3.49 -35.29 49.31
C ALA A 808 -2.38 -36.17 49.94
N ASN A 809 -2.75 -37.26 50.62
CA ASN A 809 -1.78 -38.21 51.16
C ASN A 809 -1.17 -39.11 50.08
N GLU A 810 -1.91 -39.40 49.03
CA GLU A 810 -1.41 -40.15 47.87
C GLU A 810 -0.34 -39.35 47.13
N ILE A 811 -0.62 -38.07 46.85
CA ILE A 811 0.32 -37.12 46.26
C ILE A 811 1.60 -37.01 47.09
N LEU A 812 1.48 -36.91 48.43
CA LEU A 812 2.63 -36.86 49.33
C LEU A 812 3.50 -38.13 49.28
N ARG A 813 2.90 -39.27 48.90
CA ARG A 813 3.53 -40.60 48.90
C ARG A 813 3.94 -41.08 47.51
N GLY A 814 3.45 -40.43 46.46
CA GLY A 814 3.70 -40.80 45.07
C GLY A 814 2.89 -41.99 44.58
N THR A 815 1.75 -42.30 45.22
CA THR A 815 0.79 -43.31 44.76
C THR A 815 -0.16 -42.71 43.70
N ASP A 816 -0.78 -43.55 42.89
CA ASP A 816 -1.71 -43.13 41.82
C ASP A 816 -3.14 -42.98 42.35
N LEU A 817 -3.66 -41.76 42.34
CA LEU A 817 -5.01 -41.37 42.80
C LEU A 817 -6.17 -42.20 42.21
N GLY A 818 -5.93 -42.88 41.08
CA GLY A 818 -6.92 -43.71 40.41
C GLY A 818 -6.71 -45.21 40.57
N ASP A 819 -5.67 -45.65 41.28
CA ASP A 819 -5.25 -47.04 41.36
C ASP A 819 -4.88 -47.48 42.77
N SER A 820 -5.74 -48.29 43.37
CA SER A 820 -5.62 -48.75 44.77
C SER A 820 -4.44 -49.68 45.07
N ASP A 821 -3.59 -49.96 44.08
CA ASP A 821 -2.43 -50.87 44.10
C ASP A 821 -1.41 -50.37 43.05
N THR A 822 -0.70 -49.29 43.38
CA THR A 822 0.15 -48.51 42.46
C THR A 822 1.24 -49.34 41.78
N ASP A 823 1.75 -50.38 42.45
CA ASP A 823 2.85 -51.21 41.96
C ASP A 823 2.43 -52.60 41.43
N ASP A 824 1.12 -52.87 41.41
CA ASP A 824 0.48 -54.11 40.95
C ASP A 824 0.96 -55.37 41.71
N ASP A 825 1.40 -55.27 42.97
CA ASP A 825 1.93 -56.41 43.70
C ASP A 825 0.89 -57.29 44.41
N GLN A 826 -0.37 -56.85 44.39
CA GLN A 826 -1.53 -57.42 45.09
C GLN A 826 -1.66 -57.04 46.57
N LEU A 827 -0.89 -56.07 47.05
CA LEU A 827 -1.19 -55.29 48.25
C LEU A 827 -1.61 -53.90 47.82
N GLY A 828 -2.78 -53.45 48.29
CA GLY A 828 -3.19 -52.08 47.98
C GLY A 828 -2.40 -51.05 48.79
N ASP A 829 -2.25 -49.85 48.26
CA ASP A 829 -1.35 -48.83 48.82
C ASP A 829 -1.70 -48.50 50.28
N GLY A 830 -3.00 -48.33 50.57
CA GLY A 830 -3.51 -48.07 51.90
C GLY A 830 -3.26 -49.24 52.85
N PHE A 831 -3.25 -50.46 52.34
CA PHE A 831 -2.88 -51.65 53.10
C PHE A 831 -1.39 -51.64 53.45
N GLU A 832 -0.55 -51.27 52.50
CA GLU A 832 0.89 -51.24 52.69
C GLU A 832 1.33 -50.22 53.72
N ILE A 833 0.74 -49.04 53.67
CA ILE A 833 1.03 -47.96 54.60
C ILE A 833 0.55 -48.29 56.02
N LEU A 834 -0.66 -48.84 56.15
CA LEU A 834 -1.31 -49.01 57.45
C LEU A 834 -0.92 -50.31 58.15
N PHE A 835 -0.58 -51.38 57.42
CA PHE A 835 -0.44 -52.72 57.98
C PHE A 835 0.94 -53.35 57.80
N THR A 836 1.55 -53.27 56.62
CA THR A 836 2.85 -53.94 56.34
C THR A 836 4.04 -53.02 56.56
N MET A 837 3.84 -51.70 56.44
CA MET A 837 4.88 -50.67 56.40
C MET A 837 5.87 -50.86 55.24
N THR A 838 5.38 -51.36 54.10
CA THR A 838 6.11 -51.49 52.82
C THR A 838 5.90 -50.22 51.98
N ASP A 839 6.72 -50.05 50.93
CA ASP A 839 6.68 -48.92 50.01
C ASP A 839 5.65 -49.20 48.91
N PRO A 840 4.51 -48.47 48.89
CA PRO A 840 3.41 -48.74 47.97
C PRO A 840 3.72 -48.46 46.49
N THR A 841 4.92 -47.96 46.21
CA THR A 841 5.36 -47.68 44.84
C THR A 841 6.35 -48.72 44.32
N ALA A 842 6.62 -49.77 45.10
CA ALA A 842 7.69 -50.70 44.84
C ALA A 842 7.35 -52.13 45.25
N TRP A 843 7.10 -52.97 44.22
CA TRP A 843 6.82 -54.40 44.34
C TRP A 843 7.71 -55.17 45.35
N ASP A 844 8.93 -54.71 45.57
CA ASP A 844 9.91 -55.29 46.49
C ASP A 844 10.60 -54.16 47.27
N SER A 845 10.02 -53.82 48.41
CA SER A 845 10.45 -52.71 49.27
C SER A 845 11.87 -52.82 49.79
N ASP A 846 12.35 -54.04 50.06
CA ASP A 846 13.68 -54.26 50.66
C ASP A 846 14.75 -54.72 49.64
N GLY A 847 14.32 -55.01 48.41
CA GLY A 847 15.15 -55.31 47.25
C GLY A 847 15.77 -56.71 47.30
N ASP A 848 15.21 -57.63 48.08
CA ASP A 848 15.76 -58.98 48.24
C ASP A 848 15.33 -59.98 47.14
N GLY A 849 14.38 -59.57 46.29
CA GLY A 849 13.84 -60.32 45.16
C GLY A 849 12.58 -61.13 45.46
N LEU A 850 11.97 -60.95 46.63
CA LEU A 850 10.63 -61.41 46.98
C LEU A 850 9.70 -60.19 47.09
N GLY A 851 8.52 -60.25 46.47
CA GLY A 851 7.58 -59.14 46.56
C GLY A 851 6.90 -59.06 47.92
N ASP A 852 6.49 -57.86 48.31
CA ASP A 852 5.93 -57.56 49.63
C ASP A 852 4.68 -58.39 49.94
N SER A 853 3.81 -58.60 48.95
CA SER A 853 2.66 -59.51 49.05
C SER A 853 3.06 -60.95 49.41
N VAL A 854 4.18 -61.43 48.89
CA VAL A 854 4.71 -62.78 49.15
C VAL A 854 5.32 -62.87 50.55
N GLU A 855 6.02 -61.83 50.98
CA GLU A 855 6.60 -61.76 52.32
C GLU A 855 5.54 -61.67 53.42
N PHE A 856 4.49 -60.89 53.18
CA PHE A 856 3.32 -60.80 54.05
C PHE A 856 2.63 -62.18 54.20
N LEU A 857 2.41 -62.89 53.09
CA LEU A 857 1.81 -64.23 53.09
C LEU A 857 2.69 -65.26 53.83
N LEU A 858 4.01 -65.22 53.65
CA LEU A 858 4.96 -66.14 54.28
C LEU A 858 5.13 -65.90 55.78
N SER A 859 5.03 -64.65 56.24
CA SER A 859 5.18 -64.28 57.66
C SER A 859 3.96 -64.67 58.52
N HIS A 860 2.77 -64.82 57.93
CA HIS A 860 1.53 -65.09 58.67
C HIS A 860 0.86 -66.46 58.40
N GLY A 861 1.42 -67.30 57.51
CA GLY A 861 0.98 -68.70 57.35
C GLY A 861 -0.37 -68.90 56.65
N TYR A 862 -0.76 -67.97 55.77
CA TYR A 862 -2.02 -68.01 55.01
C TYR A 862 -1.95 -68.91 53.76
N THR A 863 -3.07 -69.56 53.41
CA THR A 863 -3.27 -70.26 52.12
C THR A 863 -4.67 -69.96 51.55
N GLY A 864 -5.01 -68.67 51.42
CA GLY A 864 -6.29 -68.19 50.89
C GLY A 864 -6.12 -67.07 49.87
N GLU A 865 -7.15 -66.82 49.08
CA GLU A 865 -7.22 -65.76 48.06
C GLU A 865 -8.13 -64.65 48.59
N LEU A 866 -7.60 -63.42 48.68
CA LEU A 866 -8.35 -62.19 48.94
C LEU A 866 -8.81 -61.64 47.60
N VAL A 867 -10.10 -61.37 47.45
CA VAL A 867 -10.69 -60.86 46.20
C VAL A 867 -11.65 -59.73 46.55
N ALA A 868 -11.36 -58.52 46.09
CA ALA A 868 -12.32 -57.43 46.10
C ALA A 868 -13.49 -57.79 45.16
N ILE A 869 -14.75 -57.65 45.64
CA ILE A 869 -15.94 -57.89 44.80
C ILE A 869 -16.62 -56.57 44.43
N PRO A 870 -17.22 -56.45 43.22
CA PRO A 870 -17.63 -55.17 42.61
C PRO A 870 -18.69 -54.34 43.35
N ASP A 871 -19.19 -54.81 44.50
CA ASP A 871 -20.30 -54.20 45.23
C ASP A 871 -19.83 -53.51 46.53
N GLY A 872 -18.53 -53.23 46.69
CA GLY A 872 -17.95 -52.61 47.90
C GLY A 872 -17.83 -53.57 49.09
N TRP A 873 -17.77 -54.87 48.81
CA TRP A 873 -17.56 -55.90 49.82
C TRP A 873 -16.18 -56.53 49.63
N LEU A 874 -15.52 -56.88 50.73
CA LEU A 874 -14.28 -57.67 50.71
C LEU A 874 -14.65 -59.16 50.70
N GLY A 875 -14.19 -59.90 49.71
CA GLY A 875 -14.33 -61.35 49.61
C GLY A 875 -13.06 -62.06 50.10
N ILE A 876 -13.20 -62.98 51.06
CA ILE A 876 -12.10 -63.80 51.56
C ILE A 876 -12.42 -65.27 51.29
N SER A 877 -11.60 -65.94 50.49
CA SER A 877 -11.69 -67.40 50.29
C SER A 877 -10.61 -68.12 51.09
N ILE A 878 -11.02 -68.83 52.13
CA ILE A 878 -10.12 -69.55 53.03
C ILE A 878 -10.19 -71.05 52.72
N THR A 879 -9.12 -71.61 52.17
CA THR A 879 -9.05 -73.05 51.88
C THR A 879 -8.39 -73.80 53.04
N CYS A 880 -9.14 -74.74 53.65
CA CYS A 880 -8.69 -75.58 54.74
C CYS A 880 -8.78 -77.06 54.34
N GLY A 881 -7.67 -77.64 53.87
CA GLY A 881 -7.65 -79.03 53.40
C GLY A 881 -8.52 -79.23 52.15
N ASN A 882 -9.59 -80.02 52.26
CA ASN A 882 -10.54 -80.28 51.16
C ASN A 882 -11.78 -79.36 51.19
N TYR A 883 -11.78 -78.30 52.01
CA TYR A 883 -12.93 -77.41 52.21
C TYR A 883 -12.55 -75.96 51.95
N THR A 884 -13.50 -75.20 51.40
CA THR A 884 -13.36 -73.75 51.21
C THR A 884 -14.46 -73.05 51.98
N ILE A 885 -14.08 -72.11 52.85
CA ILE A 885 -15.01 -71.18 53.51
C ILE A 885 -14.89 -69.86 52.77
N GLN A 886 -16.01 -69.27 52.37
CA GLN A 886 -16.02 -67.92 51.81
C GLN A 886 -16.63 -66.96 52.81
N ALA A 887 -15.93 -65.88 53.11
CA ALA A 887 -16.45 -64.75 53.88
C ALA A 887 -16.62 -63.56 52.94
N ARG A 888 -17.72 -62.84 53.07
CA ARG A 888 -17.93 -61.55 52.42
C ARG A 888 -18.33 -60.55 53.49
N THR A 889 -17.72 -59.38 53.50
CA THR A 889 -18.10 -58.31 54.44
C THR A 889 -18.04 -56.93 53.79
N ASN A 890 -18.90 -56.01 54.20
CA ASN A 890 -18.84 -54.59 53.85
C ASN A 890 -18.11 -53.74 54.91
N SER A 891 -17.40 -54.39 55.83
CA SER A 891 -16.58 -53.76 56.86
C SER A 891 -15.11 -53.89 56.48
N SER A 892 -14.30 -52.89 56.79
CA SER A 892 -12.84 -52.94 56.60
C SER A 892 -12.26 -54.07 57.46
N VAL A 893 -11.56 -55.03 56.86
CA VAL A 893 -10.96 -56.15 57.60
C VAL A 893 -9.54 -55.77 58.00
N MET A 894 -9.30 -55.56 59.29
CA MET A 894 -8.02 -55.14 59.87
C MET A 894 -7.08 -56.31 60.18
N GLU A 895 -7.61 -57.52 60.39
CA GLU A 895 -6.85 -58.75 60.68
C GLU A 895 -7.78 -59.94 60.43
N GLY A 896 -7.27 -61.14 60.14
CA GLY A 896 -8.12 -62.33 60.11
C GLY A 896 -7.36 -63.63 60.07
N GLY A 897 -7.89 -64.75 60.56
CA GLY A 897 -7.17 -66.02 60.56
C GLY A 897 -8.07 -67.20 60.86
N TYR A 898 -7.75 -68.36 60.29
CA TYR A 898 -8.43 -69.61 60.60
C TYR A 898 -7.50 -70.58 61.32
N ASP A 899 -7.85 -70.91 62.55
CA ASP A 899 -7.16 -71.95 63.32
C ASP A 899 -7.78 -73.32 63.00
N LYS A 900 -7.00 -74.17 62.31
CA LYS A 900 -7.40 -75.52 61.91
C LYS A 900 -7.59 -76.49 63.09
N GLU A 901 -6.91 -76.27 64.21
CA GLU A 901 -7.01 -77.14 65.39
C GLU A 901 -8.25 -76.79 66.22
N THR A 902 -8.54 -75.50 66.37
CA THR A 902 -9.70 -75.03 67.15
C THR A 902 -10.95 -74.78 66.32
N LYS A 903 -10.84 -74.86 64.98
CA LYS A 903 -11.89 -74.58 63.98
C LYS A 903 -12.55 -73.22 64.16
N LYS A 904 -11.70 -72.20 64.39
CA LYS A 904 -12.13 -70.81 64.60
C LYS A 904 -11.64 -69.94 63.45
N LEU A 905 -12.57 -69.29 62.76
CA LEU A 905 -12.30 -68.15 61.90
C LEU A 905 -12.40 -66.88 62.75
N THR A 906 -11.36 -66.07 62.75
CA THR A 906 -11.29 -64.78 63.43
C THR A 906 -11.14 -63.70 62.37
N LEU A 907 -11.89 -62.61 62.46
CA LEU A 907 -11.82 -61.45 61.58
C LEU A 907 -11.90 -60.21 62.46
N ARG A 908 -10.87 -59.38 62.49
CA ARG A 908 -10.93 -58.04 63.06
C ARG A 908 -11.50 -57.12 62.00
N VAL A 909 -12.61 -56.47 62.29
CA VAL A 909 -13.36 -55.65 61.34
C VAL A 909 -13.54 -54.26 61.91
N GLY A 910 -13.62 -53.25 61.06
CA GLY A 910 -13.87 -51.87 61.43
C GLY A 910 -14.68 -51.11 60.39
N GLY A 911 -15.18 -49.95 60.82
CA GLY A 911 -15.91 -49.00 59.99
C GLY A 911 -16.26 -47.77 60.82
N PRO A 912 -16.75 -46.68 60.18
CA PRO A 912 -17.08 -45.44 60.86
C PRO A 912 -18.15 -45.61 61.94
N ASP A 913 -17.92 -45.02 63.12
CA ASP A 913 -18.87 -45.09 64.24
C ASP A 913 -20.28 -44.61 63.81
N GLY A 914 -21.31 -45.40 64.11
CA GLY A 914 -22.71 -45.07 63.80
C GLY A 914 -23.25 -45.66 62.48
N THR A 915 -22.43 -46.41 61.73
CA THR A 915 -22.86 -47.18 60.55
C THR A 915 -23.04 -48.68 60.88
N PHE A 916 -23.46 -49.51 59.92
CA PHE A 916 -23.70 -50.95 60.13
C PHE A 916 -22.79 -51.82 59.25
N GLY A 917 -22.15 -52.80 59.87
CA GLY A 917 -21.38 -53.86 59.22
C GLY A 917 -22.20 -55.12 59.05
N ALA A 918 -21.88 -55.88 58.02
CA ALA A 918 -22.52 -57.12 57.66
C ALA A 918 -21.46 -58.16 57.25
N LEU A 919 -21.69 -59.41 57.65
CA LEU A 919 -20.81 -60.54 57.35
C LEU A 919 -21.64 -61.72 56.83
N ASP A 920 -21.29 -62.16 55.63
CA ASP A 920 -21.80 -63.35 54.97
C ASP A 920 -20.74 -64.45 55.02
N LEU A 921 -21.04 -65.59 55.67
CA LEU A 921 -20.20 -66.78 55.66
C LEU A 921 -20.87 -67.92 54.90
N ILE A 922 -20.17 -68.46 53.90
CA ILE A 922 -20.58 -69.64 53.15
C ILE A 922 -19.72 -70.82 53.62
N VAL A 923 -20.36 -71.77 54.29
CA VAL A 923 -19.69 -72.85 55.02
C VAL A 923 -20.18 -74.22 54.51
N PRO A 924 -19.30 -75.14 54.07
CA PRO A 924 -19.72 -76.46 53.63
C PRO A 924 -20.39 -77.27 54.76
N LYS A 925 -21.51 -77.95 54.49
CA LYS A 925 -22.18 -78.81 55.49
C LYS A 925 -21.33 -80.00 55.93
N SER A 926 -20.33 -80.35 55.13
CA SER A 926 -19.33 -81.37 55.46
C SER A 926 -18.32 -80.90 56.52
N LEU A 927 -18.26 -79.60 56.83
CA LEU A 927 -17.34 -79.04 57.82
C LEU A 927 -17.86 -79.16 59.27
N CYS A 928 -19.17 -78.95 59.47
CA CYS A 928 -19.84 -78.97 60.77
C CYS A 928 -21.36 -79.21 60.64
N ALA A 929 -22.04 -79.59 61.73
CA ALA A 929 -23.49 -79.62 61.80
C ALA A 929 -24.06 -78.23 62.13
N GLU A 930 -25.34 -77.97 61.81
CA GLU A 930 -26.01 -76.68 62.09
C GLU A 930 -25.97 -76.29 63.58
N SER A 931 -26.05 -77.26 64.49
CA SER A 931 -25.97 -77.04 65.94
C SER A 931 -24.61 -76.55 66.44
N ASP A 932 -23.59 -76.65 65.60
CA ASP A 932 -22.18 -76.48 65.96
C ASP A 932 -21.61 -75.15 65.47
N ILE A 933 -22.45 -74.32 64.83
CA ILE A 933 -22.13 -72.99 64.31
C ILE A 933 -22.40 -71.95 65.40
N SER A 934 -21.37 -71.18 65.75
CA SER A 934 -21.49 -70.02 66.64
C SER A 934 -20.73 -68.83 66.07
N LEU A 935 -21.31 -67.64 66.23
CA LEU A 935 -20.72 -66.38 65.81
C LEU A 935 -20.65 -65.45 67.01
N MET A 936 -19.50 -64.82 67.20
CA MET A 936 -19.21 -63.93 68.32
C MET A 936 -18.68 -62.60 67.81
N LEU A 937 -19.01 -61.51 68.50
CA LEU A 937 -18.46 -60.17 68.32
C LEU A 937 -17.88 -59.74 69.67
N ASP A 938 -16.57 -59.48 69.75
CA ASP A 938 -15.85 -59.15 71.00
C ASP A 938 -16.20 -60.08 72.18
N ASP A 939 -16.12 -61.39 71.94
CA ASP A 939 -16.48 -62.45 72.90
C ASP A 939 -17.96 -62.49 73.35
N ALA A 940 -18.83 -61.64 72.80
CA ALA A 940 -20.28 -61.70 72.99
C ALA A 940 -20.97 -62.45 71.84
N GLN A 941 -22.03 -63.21 72.12
CA GLN A 941 -22.74 -63.95 71.08
C GLN A 941 -23.45 -62.99 70.11
N LEU A 942 -23.13 -63.10 68.82
CA LEU A 942 -23.73 -62.31 67.75
C LEU A 942 -24.94 -63.05 67.17
N ASN A 943 -26.06 -62.35 67.00
CA ASN A 943 -27.22 -62.92 66.33
C ASN A 943 -26.96 -63.02 64.83
N PHE A 944 -27.32 -64.15 64.23
CA PHE A 944 -27.20 -64.37 62.80
C PHE A 944 -28.46 -65.04 62.25
N THR A 945 -28.68 -64.87 60.96
CA THR A 945 -29.66 -65.65 60.19
C THR A 945 -28.91 -66.73 59.42
N LEU A 946 -29.47 -67.94 59.40
CA LEU A 946 -28.89 -69.07 58.69
C LEU A 946 -29.86 -69.53 57.61
N THR A 947 -29.37 -69.55 56.37
CA THR A 947 -30.01 -70.23 55.24
C THR A 947 -29.12 -71.36 54.75
N GLN A 948 -29.66 -72.27 53.94
CA GLN A 948 -28.90 -73.44 53.49
C GLN A 948 -29.35 -73.93 52.11
N ASN A 949 -28.40 -74.46 51.35
CA ASN A 949 -28.66 -75.23 50.12
C ASN A 949 -28.31 -76.72 50.35
N GLU A 950 -28.21 -77.52 49.29
CA GLU A 950 -27.90 -78.95 49.44
C GLU A 950 -26.49 -79.22 50.02
N THR A 951 -25.53 -78.31 49.83
CA THR A 951 -24.11 -78.53 50.11
C THR A 951 -23.48 -77.57 51.13
N HIS A 952 -24.09 -76.39 51.37
CA HIS A 952 -23.55 -75.31 52.21
C HIS A 952 -24.60 -74.70 53.14
N TYR A 953 -24.11 -74.16 54.26
CA TYR A 953 -24.77 -73.17 55.09
C TYR A 953 -24.36 -71.77 54.62
N ILE A 954 -25.31 -70.83 54.62
CA ILE A 954 -25.08 -69.42 54.34
C ILE A 954 -25.53 -68.65 55.59
N ILE A 955 -24.58 -68.06 56.28
CA ILE A 955 -24.77 -67.37 57.56
C ILE A 955 -24.64 -65.88 57.27
N HIS A 956 -25.66 -65.10 57.65
CA HIS A 956 -25.64 -63.66 57.52
C HIS A 956 -25.80 -63.01 58.90
N ALA A 957 -24.90 -62.11 59.25
CA ALA A 957 -24.94 -61.36 60.50
C ALA A 957 -24.71 -59.88 60.26
N GLU A 958 -25.42 -59.05 61.02
CA GLU A 958 -25.27 -57.59 61.02
C GLU A 958 -24.80 -57.13 62.40
N TYR A 959 -23.93 -56.13 62.44
CA TYR A 959 -23.36 -55.53 63.65
C TYR A 959 -23.17 -54.02 63.45
N ALA A 960 -23.04 -53.26 64.54
CA ALA A 960 -22.75 -51.83 64.45
C ALA A 960 -21.25 -51.63 64.15
N HIS A 961 -20.91 -50.68 63.29
CA HIS A 961 -19.52 -50.35 63.02
C HIS A 961 -18.86 -49.65 64.23
N SER A 962 -17.76 -50.27 64.65
CA SER A 962 -16.62 -49.76 65.42
C SER A 962 -15.50 -50.82 65.25
N SER A 963 -14.32 -50.67 65.87
CA SER A 963 -13.27 -51.70 65.75
C SER A 963 -13.63 -52.93 66.61
N HIS A 964 -14.00 -54.04 65.96
CA HIS A 964 -14.53 -55.25 66.59
C HIS A 964 -13.79 -56.53 66.14
N MET A 965 -13.80 -57.56 66.98
CA MET A 965 -13.33 -58.91 66.67
C MET A 965 -14.51 -59.84 66.43
N VAL A 966 -14.71 -60.26 65.18
CA VAL A 966 -15.68 -61.29 64.82
C VAL A 966 -15.03 -62.67 64.86
N VAL A 967 -15.61 -63.61 65.62
CA VAL A 967 -15.14 -64.99 65.70
C VAL A 967 -16.26 -65.94 65.29
N ALA A 968 -16.07 -66.68 64.21
CA ALA A 968 -16.93 -67.78 63.80
C ALA A 968 -16.29 -69.12 64.21
N GLN A 969 -17.01 -69.91 65.00
CA GLN A 969 -16.52 -71.18 65.53
C GLN A 969 -17.42 -72.35 65.10
N PHE A 970 -16.78 -73.43 64.61
CA PHE A 970 -17.41 -74.60 63.99
C PHE A 970 -17.03 -75.90 64.75
N LEU A 971 -17.62 -76.14 65.93
CA LEU A 971 -17.20 -77.22 66.85
C LEU A 971 -17.87 -78.57 66.57
N ALA A 972 -17.18 -79.56 66.02
CA ALA A 972 -17.78 -80.88 65.76
C ALA A 972 -18.20 -81.63 67.04
N SER A 973 -19.49 -81.98 67.18
CA SER A 973 -19.89 -83.17 67.94
C SER A 973 -19.56 -84.44 67.14
N ALA A 974 -19.15 -85.51 67.84
CA ALA A 974 -18.47 -86.70 67.29
C ALA A 974 -18.99 -87.23 65.93
N ASN A 975 -18.02 -87.46 65.04
CA ASN A 975 -18.08 -88.00 63.67
C ASN A 975 -19.17 -89.06 63.38
N PRO A 976 -19.96 -88.95 62.30
CA PRO A 976 -20.71 -90.07 61.74
C PRO A 976 -19.87 -90.84 60.70
N GLU A 977 -19.44 -92.04 61.13
CA GLU A 977 -19.25 -93.29 60.36
C GLU A 977 -18.47 -93.26 59.03
N GLU A 978 -17.24 -93.79 59.07
CA GLU A 978 -16.60 -94.44 57.92
C GLU A 978 -17.39 -95.68 57.46
N PRO A 979 -17.61 -95.88 56.15
CA PRO A 979 -17.92 -97.18 55.59
C PRO A 979 -16.65 -97.89 55.09
N SER A 980 -16.32 -98.97 55.82
CA SER A 980 -15.63 -100.22 55.48
C SER A 980 -14.89 -100.36 54.13
N ASP A 981 -13.60 -100.67 54.24
CA ASP A 981 -12.85 -101.53 53.30
C ASP A 981 -13.51 -102.91 53.19
N ASP A 982 -13.95 -103.30 51.99
CA ASP A 982 -14.06 -104.69 51.56
C ASP A 982 -13.96 -104.77 50.01
N ASP A 983 -12.81 -105.29 49.59
CA ASP A 983 -12.58 -106.31 48.57
C ASP A 983 -12.58 -106.02 47.04
N ASP A 984 -11.42 -106.42 46.49
CA ASP A 984 -11.14 -107.04 45.18
C ASP A 984 -11.20 -106.28 43.85
N GLY A 985 -10.05 -106.25 43.15
CA GLY A 985 -10.06 -106.30 41.68
C GLY A 985 -8.85 -105.77 40.90
N LEU A 986 -7.81 -106.60 40.80
CA LEU A 986 -6.80 -106.68 39.72
C LEU A 986 -7.07 -105.93 38.39
N GLY A 987 -6.08 -105.15 37.93
CA GLY A 987 -5.40 -105.41 36.65
C GLY A 987 -5.97 -104.86 35.32
N ALA A 988 -5.05 -104.22 34.57
CA ALA A 988 -4.84 -104.27 33.12
C ALA A 988 -5.49 -103.22 32.19
N TYR A 989 -4.59 -102.51 31.49
CA TYR A 989 -4.53 -102.23 30.05
C TYR A 989 -5.82 -101.90 29.26
N ALA A 990 -5.72 -100.72 28.64
CA ALA A 990 -6.13 -100.38 27.26
C ALA A 990 -7.62 -100.38 26.91
N ILE A 991 -8.07 -99.25 26.33
CA ILE A 991 -8.55 -99.12 24.94
C ILE A 991 -8.95 -97.65 24.70
N TYR A 992 -8.23 -96.98 23.76
CA TYR A 992 -8.77 -96.40 22.50
C TYR A 992 -10.20 -95.80 22.57
N ILE A 993 -10.55 -94.60 22.07
CA ILE A 993 -10.31 -93.91 20.79
C ILE A 993 -10.67 -92.41 21.08
N GLY A 994 -9.89 -91.37 20.73
CA GLY A 994 -9.78 -90.75 19.39
C GLY A 994 -11.17 -90.40 18.81
N GLY A 995 -11.52 -89.19 18.40
CA GLY A 995 -10.75 -88.19 17.66
C GLY A 995 -11.51 -87.88 16.36
N ALA A 996 -11.73 -86.60 16.06
CA ALA A 996 -11.89 -86.01 14.71
C ALA A 996 -12.14 -84.50 14.91
N VAL A 997 -11.15 -83.60 14.82
CA VAL A 997 -10.40 -83.14 13.64
C VAL A 997 -11.16 -82.07 12.82
N ALA A 998 -10.65 -80.85 12.98
CA ALA A 998 -10.29 -79.84 11.97
C ALA A 998 -11.32 -79.30 10.97
N ALA A 999 -11.40 -77.96 10.91
CA ALA A 999 -11.04 -77.23 9.69
C ALA A 999 -10.62 -75.76 9.99
N ILE A 1000 -9.30 -75.53 9.83
CA ILE A 1000 -8.69 -74.47 8.99
C ILE A 1000 -8.76 -72.99 9.45
N LEU A 1001 -7.69 -72.63 10.18
CA LEU A 1001 -6.74 -71.53 9.98
C LEU A 1001 -6.79 -70.63 8.70
N ILE A 1002 -6.52 -69.34 8.96
CA ILE A 1002 -5.91 -68.28 8.13
C ILE A 1002 -6.85 -67.43 7.26
N VAL A 1003 -7.07 -66.18 7.68
CA VAL A 1003 -6.45 -64.99 7.06
C VAL A 1003 -6.15 -63.95 8.15
N ALA A 1004 -4.90 -63.93 8.61
CA ALA A 1004 -4.26 -62.76 9.18
C ALA A 1004 -3.61 -62.00 8.02
N ALA A 1005 -4.28 -60.95 7.51
CA ALA A 1005 -3.75 -59.90 6.64
C ALA A 1005 -4.88 -58.91 6.29
N ALA A 1006 -5.46 -58.21 7.27
CA ALA A 1006 -6.40 -57.12 6.98
C ALA A 1006 -6.67 -56.10 8.12
N ILE A 1007 -5.98 -56.16 9.27
CA ILE A 1007 -6.15 -55.14 10.32
C ILE A 1007 -4.76 -54.73 10.86
N VAL A 1008 -3.95 -54.20 9.94
CA VAL A 1008 -2.74 -53.39 10.19
C VAL A 1008 -2.87 -52.05 9.42
N LEU A 1009 -4.09 -51.61 9.12
CA LEU A 1009 -4.37 -50.28 8.57
C LEU A 1009 -5.50 -49.67 9.41
N ILE A 1010 -5.22 -48.50 9.99
CA ILE A 1010 -6.01 -47.73 10.96
C ILE A 1010 -5.83 -48.28 12.40
N MET A 1011 -4.64 -48.23 13.02
CA MET A 1011 -3.94 -47.04 13.56
C MET A 1011 -4.89 -46.07 14.29
N ARG A 1012 -4.81 -45.92 15.62
CA ARG A 1012 -3.73 -45.33 16.43
C ARG A 1012 -3.70 -43.80 16.28
N LYS A 1013 -3.74 -43.12 17.43
CA LYS A 1013 -3.68 -41.67 17.71
C LYS A 1013 -5.05 -40.98 17.61
N ARG A 1014 -5.48 -40.19 18.59
CA ARG A 1014 -4.71 -39.17 19.33
C ARG A 1014 -5.19 -39.02 20.79
N LYS A 1015 -4.23 -38.98 21.73
CA LYS A 1015 -4.19 -37.95 22.78
C LYS A 1015 -4.07 -36.57 22.09
N PRO A 1016 -4.77 -35.51 22.52
CA PRO A 1016 -4.26 -34.15 22.40
C PRO A 1016 -3.34 -33.83 23.58
N ALA A 1017 -2.66 -32.68 23.44
CA ALA A 1017 -1.80 -31.95 24.37
C ALA A 1017 -1.62 -32.56 25.76
#